data_AF-A0A368Y615-F1
#
_entry.id   AF-A0A368Y615-F1
#
_cell.length_a   1.000
_cell.length_b   1.000
_cell.length_c   1.000
_cell.angle_alpha   90.00
_cell.angle_beta   90.00
_cell.angle_gamma   90.00
#
_symmetry.space_group_name_H-M   'P 1'
#
loop_
_entity.id
_entity.type
_entity.pdbx_description
1 polymer ?
#
loop_
_entity_poly.entity_id
_entity_poly.type
_entity_poly.pdbx_seq_one_letter_code
_entity_poly.pdbx_strand_id
1 'polypeptide(L)'
;MEHNLPERGVWTKAPAKAWEDASVTANGVQGVMVFGNPKEDIIVGNHCRLFLPYGNKFEAPALAPYIDETRKIIKQKSYQEALAFQYEKATELGYQGLTMSDPTHPGFHLHIKSDIDSYKHYKRSINYQTGEITVSFDSNKYSYYRKTFVSRKDDVIVHQLTTSAPEHTYTLLLEHYEVPQLKQIVKKIGRKIEAQYDYVHSEGGYDVSISLKGENLEVNKNEETNEVYLKCSHPILIIMQIKPYATVKDRELSASSFKETTTYSELFLNHLPHHEALFNRVTLDLVDQSKRLASLDDILIKAKKSKEVPPEWLEKMYDAGRFMYICSAGELTPNLQGIWTGTFHPAWSGDFTFDTNVQLSIASALSSNLSEGLHGFFRLIKELMPGFRENARKYYGCRGIMSSAHSSNSGVHVHWNEEWPLHLWTCGAGWLGHWYYQYYRFTGDLNFLETEAIPYLEEVVLFYEDFLIEDADGTYRFTPSYSAENGCGDNATQDIAVLKEVLMNLIKAYHMLETSTEKISKMQRMLDKLPDYMINEDGALKEWLTKEKGENYNHRHFSHLYPVFQSREFNEETNPKMWEAARMAFKKRREAWLLSEDGNTTSTHGRMHAALCATQFHMPDLIEEVFTLLLLNDCFYSSLMMSHYNNREVFNVDGNGALPQVVHEMLIDYSNQRLTLLGALPHIFPKGNLQGVQLVDQLEVEELSWNLPEKQLVVRLKAKQAQHFSVHLPLFKKARLEISSKEITNSKVILEKQEQLLLIYKLEE
;
A
#
# COMPACT_ATOMS: atom_id res chain seq x y z
N MET A 1 35.84 -3.53 -12.22
CA MET A 1 34.53 -3.42 -11.55
C MET A 1 33.67 -4.54 -12.08
N GLU A 2 32.88 -5.18 -11.23
CA GLU A 2 32.00 -6.30 -11.56
C GLU A 2 30.57 -5.95 -11.14
N HIS A 3 29.58 -6.33 -11.95
CA HIS A 3 28.17 -6.18 -11.59
C HIS A 3 27.76 -7.34 -10.68
N ASN A 4 27.78 -7.08 -9.38
CA ASN A 4 27.28 -8.03 -8.39
C ASN A 4 25.76 -8.13 -8.51
N LEU A 5 25.25 -9.29 -8.91
CA LEU A 5 23.81 -9.53 -9.01
C LEU A 5 23.22 -9.61 -7.59
N PRO A 6 22.07 -8.97 -7.33
CA PRO A 6 21.47 -8.98 -6.01
C PRO A 6 20.84 -10.35 -5.71
N GLU A 7 21.11 -10.90 -4.52
CA GLU A 7 20.40 -12.08 -4.02
C GLU A 7 18.95 -11.72 -3.67
N ARG A 8 18.77 -10.61 -2.96
CA ARG A 8 17.48 -10.03 -2.55
C ARG A 8 17.14 -8.86 -3.46
N GLY A 9 16.75 -9.16 -4.69
CA GLY A 9 16.51 -8.14 -5.70
C GLY A 9 16.06 -8.70 -7.04
N VAL A 10 15.99 -7.84 -8.05
CA VAL A 10 15.64 -8.22 -9.42
C VAL A 10 16.61 -7.59 -10.41
N TRP A 11 16.81 -8.25 -11.55
CA TRP A 11 17.61 -7.71 -12.64
C TRP A 11 17.09 -8.12 -14.02
N THR A 12 17.35 -7.26 -15.00
CA THR A 12 16.93 -7.40 -16.40
C THR A 12 18.09 -7.26 -17.38
N LYS A 13 17.92 -7.81 -18.57
CA LYS A 13 18.92 -7.77 -19.67
C LYS A 13 18.74 -6.59 -20.63
N ALA A 14 17.78 -5.70 -20.37
CA ALA A 14 17.47 -4.54 -21.20
C ALA A 14 17.16 -3.29 -20.35
N PRO A 15 17.41 -2.08 -20.88
CA PRO A 15 16.98 -0.83 -20.26
C PRO A 15 15.47 -0.67 -20.29
N ALA A 16 14.93 0.21 -19.42
CA ALA A 16 13.53 0.60 -19.50
C ALA A 16 13.23 1.31 -20.82
N LYS A 17 12.02 1.06 -21.35
CA LYS A 17 11.47 1.77 -22.50
C LYS A 17 10.46 2.84 -22.11
N ALA A 18 9.87 2.73 -20.92
CA ALA A 18 8.91 3.64 -20.35
C ALA A 18 9.19 3.83 -18.86
N TRP A 19 8.63 4.86 -18.24
CA TRP A 19 8.92 5.20 -16.85
C TRP A 19 8.43 4.12 -15.88
N GLU A 20 7.37 3.41 -16.23
CA GLU A 20 6.81 2.31 -15.45
C GLU A 20 7.79 1.12 -15.36
N ASP A 21 8.62 0.92 -16.39
CA ASP A 21 9.66 -0.11 -16.41
C ASP A 21 10.98 0.34 -15.76
N ALA A 22 11.06 1.57 -15.25
CA ALA A 22 12.24 2.07 -14.56
C ALA A 22 12.50 1.30 -13.25
N SER A 23 13.78 1.20 -12.86
CA SER A 23 14.11 0.73 -11.52
C SER A 23 13.79 1.84 -10.52
N VAL A 24 13.14 1.50 -9.41
CA VAL A 24 12.68 2.47 -8.41
C VAL A 24 13.36 2.26 -7.07
N THR A 25 13.66 3.34 -6.35
CA THR A 25 14.13 3.32 -4.95
C THR A 25 13.80 4.66 -4.29
N ALA A 26 13.75 4.69 -2.96
CA ALA A 26 13.33 5.85 -2.19
C ALA A 26 13.67 5.73 -0.70
N ASN A 27 13.52 6.84 0.04
CA ASN A 27 13.77 6.92 1.48
C ASN A 27 12.51 7.15 2.35
N GLY A 28 11.31 7.11 1.76
CA GLY A 28 10.04 7.43 2.43
C GLY A 28 9.63 8.91 2.34
N VAL A 29 10.45 9.75 1.71
CA VAL A 29 10.20 11.18 1.48
C VAL A 29 10.39 11.49 -0.01
N GLN A 30 11.58 11.19 -0.52
CA GLN A 30 12.00 11.37 -1.90
C GLN A 30 12.22 10.02 -2.58
N GLY A 31 11.91 9.97 -3.87
CA GLY A 31 12.05 8.77 -4.70
C GLY A 31 12.76 9.07 -6.01
N VAL A 32 13.32 8.02 -6.61
CA VAL A 32 13.93 8.09 -7.92
C VAL A 32 13.49 6.92 -8.79
N MET A 33 13.29 7.20 -10.08
CA MET A 33 13.10 6.19 -11.12
C MET A 33 14.28 6.29 -12.11
N VAL A 34 14.90 5.16 -12.44
CA VAL A 34 16.10 5.08 -13.30
C VAL A 34 15.82 4.19 -14.51
N PHE A 35 15.86 4.78 -15.71
CA PHE A 35 15.64 4.05 -16.97
C PHE A 35 16.82 3.11 -17.28
N GLY A 36 18.03 3.58 -17.04
CA GLY A 36 19.29 2.87 -17.22
C GLY A 36 19.73 2.75 -18.67
N ASN A 37 19.28 3.61 -19.58
CA ASN A 37 19.65 3.50 -20.99
C ASN A 37 21.10 3.99 -21.23
N PRO A 38 21.99 3.18 -21.84
CA PRO A 38 23.39 3.55 -22.07
C PRO A 38 23.60 4.84 -22.87
N LYS A 39 22.73 5.13 -23.85
CA LYS A 39 22.85 6.30 -24.74
C LYS A 39 22.32 7.57 -24.09
N GLU A 40 21.10 7.50 -23.59
CA GLU A 40 20.41 8.61 -22.94
C GLU A 40 19.64 8.05 -21.74
N ASP A 41 20.20 8.23 -20.56
CA ASP A 41 19.50 7.88 -19.32
C ASP A 41 18.48 8.95 -18.95
N ILE A 42 17.41 8.54 -18.29
CA ILE A 42 16.44 9.46 -17.70
C ILE A 42 16.32 9.08 -16.22
N ILE A 43 16.60 10.07 -15.37
CA ILE A 43 16.44 9.99 -13.92
C ILE A 43 15.22 10.84 -13.55
N VAL A 44 14.20 10.21 -12.99
CA VAL A 44 12.97 10.89 -12.57
C VAL A 44 12.98 11.04 -11.05
N GLY A 45 13.04 12.27 -10.56
CA GLY A 45 12.93 12.56 -9.14
C GLY A 45 11.49 12.76 -8.71
N ASN A 46 11.11 12.22 -7.55
CA ASN A 46 9.77 12.33 -6.97
C ASN A 46 9.86 12.70 -5.49
N HIS A 47 8.80 13.29 -4.94
CA HIS A 47 8.66 13.54 -3.51
C HIS A 47 7.20 13.38 -3.09
N CYS A 48 6.95 12.75 -1.94
CA CYS A 48 5.61 12.37 -1.48
C CYS A 48 4.63 13.54 -1.24
N ARG A 49 5.09 14.79 -1.31
CA ARG A 49 4.31 16.02 -1.05
C ARG A 49 3.98 16.78 -2.34
N LEU A 50 4.40 16.28 -3.50
CA LEU A 50 4.18 16.94 -4.79
C LEU A 50 2.83 16.54 -5.39
N PHE A 51 1.82 17.34 -5.09
CA PHE A 51 0.50 17.29 -5.73
C PHE A 51 0.28 18.60 -6.48
N LEU A 52 -0.06 18.51 -7.77
CA LEU A 52 -0.15 19.65 -8.67
C LEU A 52 -1.48 20.37 -8.41
N PRO A 53 -1.50 21.60 -7.88
CA PRO A 53 -2.75 22.28 -7.59
C PRO A 53 -3.46 22.69 -8.89
N TYR A 54 -4.65 22.15 -9.15
CA TYR A 54 -5.44 22.49 -10.35
C TYR A 54 -6.29 23.75 -10.15
N GLY A 55 -6.34 24.29 -8.93
CA GLY A 55 -7.22 25.41 -8.58
C GLY A 55 -8.67 24.98 -8.38
N ASN A 56 -8.89 23.68 -8.13
CA ASN A 56 -10.19 23.12 -7.80
C ASN A 56 -10.76 23.74 -6.52
N LYS A 57 -12.08 23.91 -6.47
CA LYS A 57 -12.78 24.34 -5.26
C LYS A 57 -13.11 23.12 -4.41
N PHE A 58 -12.39 22.94 -3.30
CA PHE A 58 -12.68 21.90 -2.32
C PHE A 58 -13.70 22.39 -1.28
N GLU A 59 -14.95 22.55 -1.70
CA GLU A 59 -16.05 22.91 -0.81
C GLU A 59 -17.19 21.90 -0.93
N ALA A 60 -17.50 21.18 0.15
CA ALA A 60 -18.64 20.27 0.15
C ALA A 60 -19.94 21.09 0.09
N PRO A 61 -20.96 20.69 -0.71
CA PRO A 61 -22.28 21.31 -0.68
C PRO A 61 -22.99 21.00 0.64
N ALA A 62 -23.70 21.99 1.19
CA ALA A 62 -24.45 21.86 2.44
C ALA A 62 -25.77 21.10 2.24
N LEU A 63 -25.70 19.78 2.00
CA LEU A 63 -26.84 18.90 1.76
C LEU A 63 -27.60 18.47 3.03
N ALA A 64 -27.07 18.71 4.22
CA ALA A 64 -27.68 18.33 5.50
C ALA A 64 -29.16 18.76 5.67
N PRO A 65 -29.59 19.97 5.26
CA PRO A 65 -31.00 20.37 5.34
C PRO A 65 -31.95 19.51 4.49
N TYR A 66 -31.43 18.76 3.52
CA TYR A 66 -32.19 17.95 2.58
C TYR A 66 -32.13 16.45 2.89
N ILE A 67 -31.48 16.03 3.98
CA ILE A 67 -31.30 14.60 4.29
C ILE A 67 -32.61 13.89 4.61
N ASP A 68 -33.54 14.55 5.32
CA ASP A 68 -34.84 13.98 5.66
C ASP A 68 -35.72 13.80 4.41
N GLU A 69 -35.68 14.76 3.49
CA GLU A 69 -36.35 14.65 2.20
C GLU A 69 -35.71 13.57 1.33
N THR A 70 -34.38 13.47 1.31
CA THR A 70 -33.65 12.36 0.67
C THR A 70 -34.16 11.01 1.17
N ARG A 71 -34.18 10.81 2.50
CA ARG A 71 -34.65 9.58 3.14
C ARG A 71 -36.11 9.27 2.82
N LYS A 72 -36.96 10.31 2.75
CA LYS A 72 -38.35 10.17 2.31
C LYS A 72 -38.45 9.70 0.86
N ILE A 73 -37.64 10.25 -0.05
CA ILE A 73 -37.60 9.84 -1.46
C ILE A 73 -37.11 8.40 -1.59
N ILE A 74 -36.05 8.00 -0.86
CA ILE A 74 -35.57 6.60 -0.83
C ILE A 74 -36.70 5.66 -0.43
N LYS A 75 -37.43 5.99 0.65
CA LYS A 75 -38.51 5.15 1.18
C LYS A 75 -39.75 5.09 0.27
N GLN A 76 -40.11 6.21 -0.36
CA GLN A 76 -41.37 6.31 -1.11
C GLN A 76 -41.20 6.01 -2.60
N LYS A 77 -39.98 6.09 -3.10
CA LYS A 77 -39.68 5.93 -4.52
C LYS A 77 -38.46 5.06 -4.76
N SER A 78 -37.27 5.64 -4.96
CA SER A 78 -36.07 4.90 -5.36
C SER A 78 -34.79 5.65 -4.96
N TYR A 79 -33.69 4.90 -4.88
CA TYR A 79 -32.35 5.47 -4.71
C TYR A 79 -31.95 6.37 -5.89
N GLN A 80 -32.31 6.01 -7.12
CA GLN A 80 -32.00 6.80 -8.30
C GLN A 80 -32.61 8.20 -8.24
N GLU A 81 -33.88 8.31 -7.84
CA GLU A 81 -34.52 9.63 -7.67
C GLU A 81 -33.95 10.41 -6.48
N ALA A 82 -33.52 9.74 -5.41
CA ALA A 82 -32.87 10.40 -4.28
C ALA A 82 -31.49 10.97 -4.67
N LEU A 83 -30.73 10.24 -5.49
CA LEU A 83 -29.44 10.69 -6.04
C LEU A 83 -29.61 11.89 -6.97
N ALA A 84 -30.57 11.82 -7.90
CA ALA A 84 -30.89 12.94 -8.78
C ALA A 84 -31.28 14.18 -7.98
N PHE A 85 -32.10 14.03 -6.94
CA PHE A 85 -32.48 15.11 -6.03
C PHE A 85 -31.27 15.70 -5.29
N GLN A 86 -30.39 14.87 -4.72
CA GLN A 86 -29.18 15.36 -4.04
C GLN A 86 -28.23 16.08 -4.99
N TYR A 87 -28.06 15.57 -6.21
CA TYR A 87 -27.20 16.18 -7.22
C TYR A 87 -27.76 17.52 -7.70
N GLU A 88 -29.08 17.62 -7.91
CA GLU A 88 -29.78 18.88 -8.19
C GLU A 88 -29.54 19.90 -7.07
N LYS A 89 -29.77 19.53 -5.81
CA LYS A 89 -29.54 20.40 -4.65
C LYS A 89 -28.08 20.79 -4.45
N ALA A 90 -27.15 19.87 -4.68
CA ALA A 90 -25.74 20.18 -4.65
C ALA A 90 -25.40 21.25 -5.69
N THR A 91 -25.92 21.10 -6.92
CA THR A 91 -25.70 22.06 -8.02
C THR A 91 -26.31 23.42 -7.70
N GLU A 92 -27.52 23.49 -7.14
CA GLU A 92 -28.13 24.72 -6.65
C GLU A 92 -27.27 25.43 -5.58
N LEU A 93 -26.53 24.67 -4.78
CA LEU A 93 -25.60 25.14 -3.75
C LEU A 93 -24.18 25.43 -4.28
N GLY A 94 -23.95 25.34 -5.59
CA GLY A 94 -22.66 25.67 -6.21
C GLY A 94 -21.68 24.51 -6.35
N TYR A 95 -22.11 23.26 -6.11
CA TYR A 95 -21.32 22.08 -6.43
C TYR A 95 -21.03 22.02 -7.94
N GLN A 96 -19.79 21.69 -8.31
CA GLN A 96 -19.33 21.72 -9.71
C GLN A 96 -19.37 20.35 -10.38
N GLY A 97 -19.93 19.34 -9.71
CA GLY A 97 -19.86 17.94 -10.12
C GLY A 97 -18.59 17.26 -9.63
N LEU A 98 -18.40 16.01 -10.07
CA LEU A 98 -17.25 15.18 -9.70
C LEU A 98 -15.95 15.93 -9.95
N THR A 99 -15.27 16.25 -8.86
CA THR A 99 -14.00 16.98 -8.86
C THR A 99 -12.88 16.05 -8.42
N MET A 100 -11.93 15.80 -9.31
CA MET A 100 -10.75 15.00 -9.00
C MET A 100 -9.87 15.72 -7.98
N SER A 101 -9.20 14.92 -7.13
CA SER A 101 -8.13 15.40 -6.26
C SER A 101 -6.95 15.93 -7.09
N ASP A 102 -6.15 16.83 -6.51
CA ASP A 102 -4.94 17.33 -7.14
C ASP A 102 -3.95 16.17 -7.41
N PRO A 103 -3.45 15.98 -8.64
CA PRO A 103 -2.68 14.79 -9.00
C PRO A 103 -1.24 14.82 -8.51
N THR A 104 -0.70 13.67 -8.12
CA THR A 104 0.75 13.50 -7.89
C THR A 104 1.52 13.74 -9.19
N HIS A 105 2.73 14.30 -9.11
CA HIS A 105 3.53 14.61 -10.30
C HIS A 105 5.04 14.45 -10.06
N PRO A 106 5.87 14.25 -11.11
CA PRO A 106 7.31 14.17 -10.95
C PRO A 106 7.88 15.54 -10.53
N GLY A 107 8.93 15.52 -9.72
CA GLY A 107 9.67 16.72 -9.34
C GLY A 107 10.66 17.16 -10.41
N PHE A 108 11.31 16.22 -11.10
CA PHE A 108 12.17 16.53 -12.24
C PHE A 108 12.40 15.32 -13.15
N HIS A 109 12.74 15.57 -14.41
CA HIS A 109 13.39 14.63 -15.32
C HIS A 109 14.79 15.16 -15.66
N LEU A 110 15.81 14.38 -15.32
CA LEU A 110 17.20 14.67 -15.67
C LEU A 110 17.64 13.69 -16.76
N HIS A 111 17.88 14.22 -17.96
CA HIS A 111 18.44 13.49 -19.09
C HIS A 111 19.96 13.46 -18.99
N ILE A 112 20.56 12.28 -19.16
CA ILE A 112 22.01 12.06 -19.15
C ILE A 112 22.40 11.42 -20.48
N LYS A 113 22.80 12.25 -21.44
CA LYS A 113 23.30 11.79 -22.74
C LYS A 113 24.77 11.43 -22.64
N SER A 114 25.14 10.30 -23.22
CA SER A 114 26.50 9.78 -23.27
C SER A 114 26.95 9.64 -24.72
N ASP A 115 28.27 9.71 -24.97
CA ASP A 115 28.86 9.44 -26.29
C ASP A 115 28.99 7.93 -26.54
N ILE A 116 27.85 7.23 -26.56
CA ILE A 116 27.75 5.78 -26.72
C ILE A 116 26.83 5.44 -27.90
N ASP A 117 27.42 4.88 -28.95
CA ASP A 117 26.66 4.45 -30.15
C ASP A 117 26.14 3.02 -30.05
N SER A 118 26.89 2.13 -29.42
CA SER A 118 26.54 0.71 -29.26
C SER A 118 27.04 0.16 -27.93
N TYR A 119 26.36 -0.87 -27.43
CA TYR A 119 26.70 -1.50 -26.16
C TYR A 119 26.40 -3.00 -26.18
N LYS A 120 27.05 -3.75 -25.28
CA LYS A 120 26.85 -5.18 -25.04
C LYS A 120 26.94 -5.51 -23.56
N HIS A 121 26.60 -6.75 -23.20
CA HIS A 121 26.63 -7.26 -21.82
C HIS A 121 25.86 -6.38 -20.82
N TYR A 122 24.74 -5.81 -21.27
CA TYR A 122 23.91 -4.93 -20.46
C TYR A 122 23.28 -5.69 -19.29
N LYS A 123 23.30 -5.07 -18.12
CA LYS A 123 22.56 -5.51 -16.93
C LYS A 123 22.04 -4.29 -16.17
N ARG A 124 20.79 -4.37 -15.72
CA ARG A 124 20.19 -3.42 -14.78
C ARG A 124 19.59 -4.17 -13.61
N SER A 125 19.94 -3.81 -12.39
CA SER A 125 19.47 -4.46 -11.18
C SER A 125 19.06 -3.44 -10.11
N ILE A 126 18.18 -3.87 -9.21
CA ILE A 126 17.89 -3.21 -7.94
C ILE A 126 18.10 -4.24 -6.83
N ASN A 127 18.94 -3.89 -5.86
CA ASN A 127 19.12 -4.65 -4.63
C ASN A 127 18.14 -4.11 -3.57
N TYR A 128 17.13 -4.89 -3.22
CA TYR A 128 16.12 -4.49 -2.24
C TYR A 128 16.65 -4.45 -0.81
N GLN A 129 17.71 -5.21 -0.52
CA GLN A 129 18.34 -5.19 0.80
C GLN A 129 19.13 -3.90 1.05
N THR A 130 19.68 -3.30 0.01
CA THR A 130 20.54 -2.10 0.12
C THR A 130 19.95 -0.84 -0.50
N GLY A 131 18.83 -0.95 -1.21
CA GLY A 131 18.22 0.14 -1.97
C GLY A 131 19.04 0.65 -3.16
N GLU A 132 20.09 -0.07 -3.59
CA GLU A 132 21.01 0.33 -4.66
C GLU A 132 20.57 -0.21 -6.03
N ILE A 133 20.35 0.70 -6.98
CA ILE A 133 20.20 0.41 -8.40
C ILE A 133 21.59 0.38 -9.03
N THR A 134 21.88 -0.65 -9.82
CA THR A 134 23.12 -0.77 -10.60
C THR A 134 22.83 -1.02 -12.08
N VAL A 135 23.45 -0.23 -12.95
CA VAL A 135 23.47 -0.45 -14.40
C VAL A 135 24.91 -0.70 -14.83
N SER A 136 25.15 -1.72 -15.65
CA SER A 136 26.46 -1.96 -16.25
C SER A 136 26.34 -2.37 -17.71
N PHE A 137 27.30 -1.97 -18.52
CA PHE A 137 27.41 -2.39 -19.92
C PHE A 137 28.83 -2.14 -20.43
N ASP A 138 29.19 -2.78 -21.53
CA ASP A 138 30.42 -2.51 -22.25
C ASP A 138 30.12 -1.73 -23.53
N SER A 139 30.92 -0.70 -23.81
CA SER A 139 30.91 0.01 -25.09
C SER A 139 32.35 0.21 -25.57
N ASN A 140 32.59 -0.07 -26.86
CA ASN A 140 33.94 -0.18 -27.42
C ASN A 140 34.81 -1.19 -26.64
N LYS A 141 35.90 -0.71 -26.01
CA LYS A 141 36.81 -1.50 -25.14
C LYS A 141 36.69 -1.15 -23.66
N TYR A 142 35.71 -0.33 -23.29
CA TYR A 142 35.55 0.18 -21.93
C TYR A 142 34.25 -0.33 -21.29
N SER A 143 34.28 -0.46 -19.98
CA SER A 143 33.15 -0.88 -19.16
C SER A 143 32.60 0.32 -18.41
N TYR A 144 31.27 0.42 -18.37
CA TYR A 144 30.54 1.51 -17.75
C TYR A 144 29.68 0.97 -16.60
N TYR A 145 29.58 1.78 -15.55
CA TYR A 145 28.80 1.50 -14.35
C TYR A 145 28.04 2.77 -13.95
N ARG A 146 26.76 2.61 -13.64
CA ARG A 146 25.94 3.65 -13.01
C ARG A 146 25.32 3.08 -11.74
N LYS A 147 25.42 3.82 -10.64
CA LYS A 147 24.88 3.40 -9.34
C LYS A 147 23.99 4.48 -8.77
N THR A 148 22.82 4.10 -8.27
CA THR A 148 21.83 5.06 -7.72
C THR A 148 21.22 4.54 -6.43
N PHE A 149 21.04 5.40 -5.43
CA PHE A 149 20.22 5.13 -4.25
C PHE A 149 19.64 6.45 -3.72
N VAL A 150 18.66 6.37 -2.81
CA VAL A 150 18.18 7.54 -2.06
C VAL A 150 18.63 7.39 -0.60
N SER A 151 19.48 8.30 -0.13
CA SER A 151 20.01 8.25 1.23
C SER A 151 18.89 8.46 2.25
N ARG A 152 18.76 7.52 3.19
CA ARG A 152 17.87 7.65 4.36
C ARG A 152 18.49 8.54 5.42
N LYS A 153 19.83 8.62 5.47
CA LYS A 153 20.56 9.40 6.46
C LYS A 153 20.68 10.86 6.07
N ASP A 154 20.96 11.11 4.79
CA ASP A 154 21.32 12.43 4.28
C ASP A 154 20.18 13.10 3.49
N ASP A 155 19.08 12.38 3.27
CA ASP A 155 17.89 12.86 2.55
C ASP A 155 18.19 13.46 1.16
N VAL A 156 18.92 12.69 0.35
CA VAL A 156 19.30 13.04 -1.02
C VAL A 156 19.27 11.84 -1.94
N ILE A 157 18.96 12.07 -3.21
CA ILE A 157 19.13 11.10 -4.29
C ILE A 157 20.58 11.18 -4.76
N VAL A 158 21.27 10.04 -4.80
CA VAL A 158 22.68 9.94 -5.15
C VAL A 158 22.83 9.08 -6.39
N HIS A 159 23.46 9.63 -7.44
CA HIS A 159 23.74 8.94 -8.68
C HIS A 159 25.23 9.07 -9.04
N GLN A 160 25.90 7.95 -9.33
CA GLN A 160 27.31 7.95 -9.73
C GLN A 160 27.47 7.37 -11.14
N LEU A 161 28.23 8.09 -11.97
CA LEU A 161 28.69 7.65 -13.29
C LEU A 161 30.15 7.21 -13.18
N THR A 162 30.48 6.01 -13.66
CA THR A 162 31.85 5.48 -13.66
C THR A 162 32.13 4.73 -14.95
N THR A 163 33.36 4.87 -15.46
CA THR A 163 33.81 4.15 -16.66
C THR A 163 35.30 3.82 -16.57
N SER A 164 35.74 2.80 -17.29
CA SER A 164 37.17 2.52 -17.50
C SER A 164 37.80 3.33 -18.65
N ALA A 165 37.01 4.18 -19.33
CA ALA A 165 37.53 5.11 -20.33
C ALA A 165 38.40 6.19 -19.64
N PRO A 166 39.58 6.52 -20.20
CA PRO A 166 40.51 7.48 -19.60
C PRO A 166 39.97 8.91 -19.56
N GLU A 167 39.09 9.25 -20.50
CA GLU A 167 38.35 10.49 -20.58
C GLU A 167 36.94 10.17 -21.08
N HIS A 168 35.95 10.88 -20.57
CA HIS A 168 34.55 10.69 -20.94
C HIS A 168 33.76 11.99 -20.80
N THR A 169 32.70 12.08 -21.61
CA THR A 169 31.81 13.24 -21.65
C THR A 169 30.37 12.81 -21.43
N TYR A 170 29.62 13.69 -20.77
CA TYR A 170 28.18 13.56 -20.61
C TYR A 170 27.51 14.91 -20.84
N THR A 171 26.30 14.89 -21.37
CA THR A 171 25.46 16.09 -21.44
C THR A 171 24.26 15.89 -20.53
N LEU A 172 24.13 16.77 -19.55
CA LEU A 172 22.96 16.83 -18.68
C LEU A 172 21.94 17.82 -19.24
N LEU A 173 20.67 17.45 -19.24
CA LEU A 173 19.57 18.36 -19.53
C LEU A 173 18.47 18.13 -18.50
N LEU A 174 18.18 19.16 -17.72
CA LEU A 174 17.00 19.18 -16.86
C LEU A 174 15.80 19.57 -17.72
N GLU A 175 14.79 18.71 -17.79
CA GLU A 175 13.62 18.96 -18.63
C GLU A 175 12.91 20.26 -18.24
N HIS A 176 12.45 21.00 -19.24
CA HIS A 176 11.57 22.15 -19.04
C HIS A 176 10.11 21.69 -19.07
N TYR A 177 9.40 21.85 -17.96
CA TYR A 177 8.00 21.50 -17.84
C TYR A 177 7.10 22.58 -18.41
N GLU A 178 6.45 22.27 -19.53
CA GLU A 178 5.42 23.10 -20.16
C GLU A 178 4.03 22.77 -19.58
N VAL A 179 3.87 22.92 -18.26
CA VAL A 179 2.63 22.62 -17.54
C VAL A 179 1.98 23.93 -17.06
N PRO A 180 0.72 24.26 -17.44
CA PRO A 180 0.10 25.54 -17.11
C PRO A 180 0.01 25.87 -15.62
N GLN A 181 -0.06 24.85 -14.77
CA GLN A 181 -0.18 24.95 -13.31
C GLN A 181 1.17 25.13 -12.60
N LEU A 182 2.29 25.13 -13.33
CA LEU A 182 3.64 25.12 -12.77
C LEU A 182 4.55 26.11 -13.50
N LYS A 183 5.21 26.99 -12.76
CA LYS A 183 6.25 27.88 -13.31
C LYS A 183 7.62 27.34 -12.94
N GLN A 184 8.50 27.21 -13.92
CA GLN A 184 9.86 26.71 -13.71
C GLN A 184 10.91 27.78 -14.04
N ILE A 185 11.89 27.92 -13.15
CA ILE A 185 13.09 28.75 -13.38
C ILE A 185 14.33 27.91 -13.09
N VAL A 186 15.20 27.75 -14.09
CA VAL A 186 16.45 26.97 -13.95
C VAL A 186 17.67 27.89 -14.01
N LYS A 187 18.61 27.70 -13.09
CA LYS A 187 19.89 28.42 -13.03
C LYS A 187 21.03 27.42 -12.83
N LYS A 188 22.19 27.73 -13.41
CA LYS A 188 23.44 27.00 -13.18
C LYS A 188 24.41 27.90 -12.45
N ILE A 189 24.92 27.45 -11.31
CA ILE A 189 25.84 28.20 -10.46
C ILE A 189 27.05 27.31 -10.16
N GLY A 190 28.20 27.61 -10.76
CA GLY A 190 29.40 26.80 -10.57
C GLY A 190 29.18 25.34 -10.99
N ARG A 191 29.24 24.40 -10.04
CA ARG A 191 28.96 22.96 -10.25
C ARG A 191 27.56 22.54 -9.77
N LYS A 192 26.63 23.49 -9.65
CA LYS A 192 25.25 23.25 -9.24
C LYS A 192 24.26 23.65 -10.33
N ILE A 193 23.18 22.89 -10.46
CA ILE A 193 21.96 23.26 -11.19
C ILE A 193 20.87 23.42 -10.13
N GLU A 194 20.22 24.57 -10.11
CA GLU A 194 19.11 24.89 -9.22
C GLU A 194 17.87 25.15 -10.07
N ALA A 195 16.78 24.48 -9.76
CA ALA A 195 15.50 24.68 -10.40
C ALA A 195 14.44 25.03 -9.36
N GLN A 196 13.69 26.07 -9.66
CA GLN A 196 12.63 26.62 -8.84
C GLN A 196 11.31 26.29 -9.50
N TYR A 197 10.37 25.75 -8.75
CA TYR A 197 9.04 25.39 -9.25
C TYR A 197 7.97 26.03 -8.36
N ASP A 198 7.29 27.06 -8.88
CA ASP A 198 6.19 27.73 -8.17
C ASP A 198 4.84 27.22 -8.73
N TYR A 199 3.93 26.80 -7.86
CA TYR A 199 2.59 26.43 -8.29
C TYR A 199 1.76 27.67 -8.64
N VAL A 200 0.89 27.57 -9.65
CA VAL A 200 0.07 28.70 -10.10
C VAL A 200 -1.17 28.90 -9.22
N HIS A 201 -1.74 27.81 -8.69
CA HIS A 201 -2.97 27.81 -7.91
C HIS A 201 -2.75 27.60 -6.40
N SER A 202 -1.51 27.76 -5.93
CA SER A 202 -1.13 27.68 -4.51
C SER A 202 -0.03 28.71 -4.22
N GLU A 203 0.15 29.10 -2.95
CA GLU A 203 1.27 29.96 -2.53
C GLU A 203 2.61 29.19 -2.42
N GLY A 204 2.54 27.86 -2.51
CA GLY A 204 3.68 26.96 -2.37
C GLY A 204 4.32 26.54 -3.69
N GLY A 205 5.27 25.63 -3.57
CA GLY A 205 6.07 25.11 -4.67
C GLY A 205 7.13 24.15 -4.16
N TYR A 206 8.16 23.93 -4.96
CA TYR A 206 9.31 23.13 -4.56
C TYR A 206 10.58 23.57 -5.29
N ASP A 207 11.73 23.26 -4.69
CA ASP A 207 13.03 23.48 -5.29
C ASP A 207 13.75 22.17 -5.55
N VAL A 208 14.48 22.11 -6.65
CA VAL A 208 15.38 21.01 -6.99
C VAL A 208 16.80 21.53 -7.04
N SER A 209 17.69 20.90 -6.26
CA SER A 209 19.13 21.19 -6.32
C SER A 209 19.89 19.97 -6.78
N ILE A 210 20.74 20.14 -7.81
CA ILE A 210 21.59 19.10 -8.38
C ILE A 210 23.05 19.56 -8.25
N SER A 211 23.83 18.85 -7.46
CA SER A 211 25.26 19.14 -7.23
C SER A 211 26.13 18.12 -7.94
N LEU A 212 27.12 18.61 -8.69
CA LEU A 212 28.04 17.81 -9.49
C LEU A 212 29.42 17.77 -8.83
N LYS A 213 29.95 16.59 -8.56
CA LYS A 213 31.24 16.38 -7.91
C LYS A 213 32.10 15.41 -8.72
N GLY A 214 33.39 15.68 -8.77
CA GLY A 214 34.37 14.85 -9.46
C GLY A 214 35.75 15.51 -9.48
N GLU A 215 36.79 14.70 -9.38
CA GLU A 215 38.17 15.17 -9.51
C GLU A 215 38.44 15.64 -10.94
N ASN A 216 38.93 16.87 -11.09
CA ASN A 216 39.17 17.52 -12.38
C ASN A 216 37.91 17.60 -13.29
N LEU A 217 36.72 17.62 -12.69
CA LEU A 217 35.45 17.74 -13.42
C LEU A 217 35.28 19.14 -14.03
N GLU A 218 35.24 19.21 -15.36
CA GLU A 218 34.87 20.41 -16.11
C GLU A 218 33.35 20.45 -16.32
N VAL A 219 32.73 21.61 -16.06
CA VAL A 219 31.27 21.81 -16.14
C VAL A 219 30.94 23.10 -16.88
N ASN A 220 30.50 22.97 -18.13
CA ASN A 220 30.15 24.09 -19.00
C ASN A 220 28.66 24.07 -19.33
N LYS A 221 28.00 25.23 -19.33
CA LYS A 221 26.58 25.36 -19.70
C LYS A 221 26.48 25.95 -21.11
N ASN A 222 25.60 25.40 -21.93
CA ASN A 222 25.09 26.04 -23.13
C ASN A 222 23.94 26.98 -22.74
N GLU A 223 24.10 28.28 -22.95
CA GLU A 223 23.06 29.26 -22.56
C GLU A 223 21.83 29.23 -23.48
N GLU A 224 21.95 28.73 -24.72
CA GLU A 224 20.83 28.63 -25.66
C GLU A 224 19.97 27.40 -25.38
N THR A 225 20.59 26.26 -25.10
CA THR A 225 19.88 24.98 -24.92
C THR A 225 19.66 24.60 -23.46
N ASN A 226 20.28 25.33 -22.51
CA ASN A 226 20.39 24.96 -21.10
C ASN A 226 21.08 23.62 -20.81
N GLU A 227 21.70 22.99 -21.81
CA GLU A 227 22.48 21.77 -21.63
C GLU A 227 23.74 22.05 -20.79
N VAL A 228 24.09 21.12 -19.90
CA VAL A 228 25.30 21.16 -19.09
C VAL A 228 26.24 20.04 -19.52
N TYR A 229 27.34 20.43 -20.17
CA TYR A 229 28.39 19.53 -20.62
C TYR A 229 29.37 19.23 -19.49
N LEU A 230 29.58 17.94 -19.26
CA LEU A 230 30.53 17.39 -18.31
C LEU A 230 31.68 16.75 -19.07
N LYS A 231 32.91 17.04 -18.65
CA LYS A 231 34.11 16.36 -19.12
C LYS A 231 34.95 15.96 -17.92
N CYS A 232 35.32 14.69 -17.83
CA CYS A 232 36.04 14.14 -16.68
C CYS A 232 36.89 12.92 -17.05
N SER A 233 37.88 12.64 -16.21
CA SER A 233 38.71 11.42 -16.23
C SER A 233 38.46 10.50 -15.02
N HIS A 234 37.62 10.95 -14.08
CA HIS A 234 37.30 10.27 -12.82
C HIS A 234 35.78 10.07 -12.68
N PRO A 235 35.30 9.21 -11.76
CA PRO A 235 33.89 9.06 -11.47
C PRO A 235 33.20 10.41 -11.19
N ILE A 236 31.99 10.58 -11.72
CA ILE A 236 31.16 11.76 -11.48
C ILE A 236 30.05 11.38 -10.50
N LEU A 237 29.94 12.13 -9.41
CA LEU A 237 28.88 12.02 -8.41
C LEU A 237 27.87 13.15 -8.61
N ILE A 238 26.61 12.78 -8.76
CA ILE A 238 25.46 13.68 -8.89
C ILE A 238 24.61 13.50 -7.63
N ILE A 239 24.46 14.57 -6.85
CA ILE A 239 23.62 14.59 -5.65
C ILE A 239 22.42 15.49 -5.91
N MET A 240 21.22 14.95 -5.78
CA MET A 240 19.97 15.65 -6.07
C MET A 240 19.10 15.71 -4.82
N GLN A 241 18.38 16.82 -4.63
CA GLN A 241 17.43 16.99 -3.54
C GLN A 241 16.22 17.78 -4.04
N ILE A 242 15.04 17.36 -3.61
CA ILE A 242 13.75 18.01 -3.84
C ILE A 242 13.28 18.55 -2.49
N LYS A 243 12.94 19.84 -2.42
CA LYS A 243 12.46 20.50 -1.20
C LYS A 243 11.15 21.26 -1.48
N PRO A 244 9.99 20.70 -1.10
CA PRO A 244 8.73 21.41 -1.11
C PRO A 244 8.69 22.54 -0.08
N TYR A 245 7.89 23.57 -0.33
CA TYR A 245 7.59 24.65 0.61
C TYR A 245 6.12 25.05 0.49
N ALA A 246 5.51 25.36 1.65
CA ALA A 246 4.09 25.70 1.72
C ALA A 246 3.81 27.11 1.22
N THR A 247 4.71 28.06 1.48
CA THR A 247 4.65 29.42 0.95
C THR A 247 6.03 29.88 0.49
N VAL A 248 6.10 30.87 -0.41
CA VAL A 248 7.36 31.48 -0.86
C VAL A 248 8.20 32.05 0.32
N LYS A 249 7.58 32.35 1.46
CA LYS A 249 8.30 32.82 2.66
C LYS A 249 9.00 31.69 3.42
N ASP A 250 8.48 30.47 3.34
CA ASP A 250 9.03 29.28 3.98
C ASP A 250 10.15 28.65 3.14
N ARG A 251 10.37 29.19 1.94
CA ARG A 251 11.33 28.69 0.98
C ARG A 251 12.76 28.80 1.51
N GLU A 252 13.32 27.66 1.87
CA GLU A 252 14.74 27.55 2.18
C GLU A 252 15.56 27.44 0.89
N LEU A 253 16.58 28.28 0.75
CA LEU A 253 17.59 28.07 -0.28
C LEU A 253 18.29 26.73 0.01
N SER A 254 18.26 25.80 -0.96
CA SER A 254 18.93 24.51 -0.84
C SER A 254 20.45 24.69 -0.71
N ALA A 255 20.91 24.82 0.53
CA ALA A 255 22.32 24.84 0.87
C ALA A 255 22.82 23.40 0.95
N SER A 256 22.93 22.69 -0.18
CA SER A 256 23.61 21.39 -0.17
C SER A 256 25.05 21.59 0.37
N SER A 257 25.28 21.06 1.57
CA SER A 257 26.44 21.29 2.45
C SER A 257 27.56 20.26 2.26
N PHE A 258 27.45 19.42 1.24
CA PHE A 258 28.42 18.37 0.94
C PHE A 258 29.75 18.95 0.45
N LYS A 259 30.86 18.50 1.05
CA LYS A 259 32.22 18.89 0.66
C LYS A 259 32.56 18.40 -0.75
N GLU A 260 33.45 19.07 -1.48
CA GLU A 260 33.89 18.59 -2.81
C GLU A 260 34.52 17.18 -2.75
N THR A 261 35.05 16.79 -1.60
CA THR A 261 35.65 15.47 -1.34
C THR A 261 34.63 14.37 -1.01
N THR A 262 33.34 14.69 -0.91
CA THR A 262 32.29 13.70 -0.61
C THR A 262 32.26 12.63 -1.71
N THR A 263 32.24 11.36 -1.30
CA THR A 263 32.26 10.22 -2.20
C THR A 263 30.93 9.46 -2.19
N TYR A 264 30.67 8.68 -3.24
CA TYR A 264 29.53 7.77 -3.28
C TYR A 264 29.56 6.78 -2.10
N SER A 265 30.72 6.19 -1.83
CA SER A 265 30.91 5.20 -0.77
C SER A 265 30.60 5.76 0.61
N GLU A 266 30.98 7.01 0.90
CA GLU A 266 30.66 7.68 2.16
C GLU A 266 29.13 7.78 2.37
N LEU A 267 28.40 8.31 1.39
CA LEU A 267 26.94 8.45 1.48
C LEU A 267 26.23 7.09 1.51
N PHE A 268 26.73 6.12 0.74
CA PHE A 268 26.15 4.79 0.69
C PHE A 268 26.33 4.03 2.01
N LEU A 269 27.52 4.11 2.63
CA LEU A 269 27.78 3.52 3.94
C LEU A 269 26.98 4.20 5.06
N ASN A 270 26.64 5.49 4.91
CA ASN A 270 25.72 6.17 5.83
C ASN A 270 24.28 5.70 5.64
N HIS A 271 23.84 5.41 4.41
CA HIS A 271 22.50 4.91 4.12
C HIS A 271 22.28 3.47 4.61
N LEU A 272 23.26 2.60 4.38
CA LEU A 272 23.12 1.15 4.46
C LEU A 272 22.54 0.66 5.81
N PRO A 273 23.04 1.09 6.99
CA PRO A 273 22.53 0.60 8.27
C PRO A 273 21.05 0.95 8.50
N HIS A 274 20.57 2.07 7.95
CA HIS A 274 19.17 2.48 8.10
C HIS A 274 18.24 1.67 7.20
N HIS A 275 18.68 1.33 5.98
CA HIS A 275 17.88 0.55 5.04
C HIS A 275 17.84 -0.93 5.44
N GLU A 276 19.01 -1.52 5.70
CA GLU A 276 19.13 -2.92 6.07
C GLU A 276 18.40 -3.24 7.37
N ALA A 277 18.40 -2.31 8.34
CA ALA A 277 17.67 -2.47 9.60
C ALA A 277 16.14 -2.55 9.42
N LEU A 278 15.58 -2.11 8.28
CA LEU A 278 14.17 -2.27 7.93
C LEU A 278 13.97 -3.56 7.12
N PHE A 279 14.75 -3.73 6.06
CA PHE A 279 14.57 -4.84 5.12
C PHE A 279 14.82 -6.20 5.78
N ASN A 280 15.90 -6.33 6.57
CA ASN A 280 16.33 -7.60 7.16
C ASN A 280 15.47 -8.07 8.34
N ARG A 281 14.47 -7.30 8.78
CA ARG A 281 13.59 -7.70 9.89
C ARG A 281 12.76 -8.92 9.60
N VAL A 282 12.41 -9.14 8.33
CA VAL A 282 11.61 -10.28 7.90
C VAL A 282 12.25 -10.90 6.67
N THR A 283 12.35 -12.22 6.65
CA THR A 283 12.92 -12.97 5.53
C THR A 283 11.97 -14.10 5.14
N LEU A 284 11.86 -14.32 3.83
CA LEU A 284 11.21 -15.49 3.24
C LEU A 284 12.24 -16.21 2.36
N ASP A 285 12.45 -17.49 2.62
CA ASP A 285 13.32 -18.35 1.83
C ASP A 285 12.49 -19.49 1.23
N LEU A 286 12.30 -19.48 -0.09
CA LEU A 286 11.66 -20.54 -0.86
C LEU A 286 12.65 -21.29 -1.76
N VAL A 287 13.79 -20.65 -2.09
CA VAL A 287 14.77 -21.18 -3.04
C VAL A 287 16.21 -21.06 -2.54
N ASP A 288 17.12 -21.80 -3.17
CA ASP A 288 18.55 -21.62 -2.96
C ASP A 288 19.10 -20.38 -3.70
N GLN A 289 20.34 -20.02 -3.38
CA GLN A 289 21.05 -18.89 -3.96
C GLN A 289 21.15 -18.95 -5.49
N SER A 290 21.31 -20.13 -6.09
CA SER A 290 21.50 -20.26 -7.53
C SER A 290 20.28 -19.79 -8.32
N LYS A 291 19.07 -20.07 -7.80
CA LYS A 291 17.81 -19.60 -8.38
C LYS A 291 17.57 -18.11 -8.14
N ARG A 292 18.05 -17.55 -7.02
CA ARG A 292 17.94 -16.11 -6.72
C ARG A 292 18.66 -15.24 -7.74
N LEU A 293 19.75 -15.73 -8.31
CA LEU A 293 20.55 -14.98 -9.29
C LEU A 293 19.97 -15.01 -10.71
N ALA A 294 18.89 -15.75 -10.97
CA ALA A 294 18.25 -15.78 -12.28
C ALA A 294 17.68 -14.41 -12.67
N SER A 295 17.77 -14.06 -13.96
CA SER A 295 17.16 -12.82 -14.47
C SER A 295 15.63 -12.94 -14.45
N LEU A 296 14.94 -11.80 -14.30
CA LEU A 296 13.49 -11.78 -14.40
C LEU A 296 13.03 -12.31 -15.77
N ASP A 297 13.74 -11.93 -16.84
CA ASP A 297 13.46 -12.39 -18.20
C ASP A 297 13.42 -13.93 -18.29
N ASP A 298 14.42 -14.61 -17.73
CA ASP A 298 14.52 -16.08 -17.79
C ASP A 298 13.44 -16.76 -16.93
N ILE A 299 13.13 -16.19 -15.76
CA ILE A 299 12.06 -16.66 -14.87
C ILE A 299 10.71 -16.60 -15.60
N LEU A 300 10.39 -15.46 -16.23
CA LEU A 300 9.12 -15.25 -16.92
C LEU A 300 8.97 -16.14 -18.17
N ILE A 301 10.04 -16.31 -18.95
CA ILE A 301 10.03 -17.21 -20.12
C ILE A 301 9.69 -18.64 -19.67
N LYS A 302 10.31 -19.11 -18.59
CA LYS A 302 10.07 -20.45 -18.05
C LYS A 302 8.64 -20.58 -17.52
N ALA A 303 8.19 -19.61 -16.71
CA ALA A 303 6.85 -19.57 -16.13
C ALA A 303 5.75 -19.58 -17.19
N LYS A 304 5.85 -18.72 -18.21
CA LYS A 304 4.84 -18.65 -19.29
C LYS A 304 4.76 -19.95 -20.10
N LYS A 305 5.88 -20.69 -20.19
CA LYS A 305 5.91 -22.00 -20.86
C LYS A 305 5.31 -23.13 -20.02
N SER A 306 5.60 -23.18 -18.72
CA SER A 306 5.06 -24.23 -17.84
C SER A 306 3.65 -23.94 -17.34
N LYS A 307 3.23 -22.67 -17.33
CA LYS A 307 2.03 -22.17 -16.63
C LYS A 307 2.04 -22.45 -15.13
N GLU A 308 3.23 -22.57 -14.54
CA GLU A 308 3.43 -22.79 -13.11
C GLU A 308 4.08 -21.55 -12.50
N VAL A 309 3.76 -21.26 -11.23
CA VAL A 309 4.37 -20.16 -10.47
C VAL A 309 5.72 -20.60 -9.92
N PRO A 310 6.86 -20.05 -10.40
CA PRO A 310 8.17 -20.43 -9.88
C PRO A 310 8.35 -19.89 -8.44
N PRO A 311 8.86 -20.69 -7.49
CA PRO A 311 9.13 -20.21 -6.13
C PRO A 311 10.09 -19.03 -6.08
N GLU A 312 11.09 -18.98 -6.98
CA GLU A 312 11.99 -17.84 -7.13
C GLU A 312 11.31 -16.55 -7.59
N TRP A 313 10.18 -16.63 -8.30
CA TRP A 313 9.38 -15.46 -8.66
C TRP A 313 8.60 -14.94 -7.44
N LEU A 314 7.93 -15.85 -6.70
CA LEU A 314 7.16 -15.45 -5.51
C LEU A 314 8.08 -14.84 -4.44
N GLU A 315 9.26 -15.42 -4.20
CA GLU A 315 10.24 -14.86 -3.25
C GLU A 315 10.65 -13.43 -3.64
N LYS A 316 10.93 -13.18 -4.93
CA LYS A 316 11.27 -11.84 -5.44
C LYS A 316 10.10 -10.86 -5.35
N MET A 317 8.88 -11.32 -5.60
CA MET A 317 7.68 -10.51 -5.52
C MET A 317 7.35 -10.13 -4.07
N TYR A 318 7.54 -11.07 -3.13
CA TYR A 318 7.45 -10.83 -1.70
C TYR A 318 8.46 -9.78 -1.22
N ASP A 319 9.73 -9.95 -1.59
CA ASP A 319 10.81 -9.00 -1.24
C ASP A 319 10.54 -7.61 -1.84
N ALA A 320 10.08 -7.56 -3.10
CA ALA A 320 9.69 -6.32 -3.76
C ALA A 320 8.50 -5.63 -3.09
N GLY A 321 7.47 -6.38 -2.67
CA GLY A 321 6.32 -5.83 -1.95
C GLY A 321 6.73 -5.10 -0.66
N ARG A 322 7.55 -5.76 0.16
CA ARG A 322 8.11 -5.15 1.38
C ARG A 322 9.00 -3.95 1.05
N PHE A 323 9.85 -4.08 0.03
CA PHE A 323 10.72 -2.99 -0.41
C PHE A 323 9.95 -1.75 -0.84
N MET A 324 8.87 -1.90 -1.64
CA MET A 324 8.06 -0.77 -2.07
C MET A 324 7.44 -0.04 -0.87
N TYR A 325 6.91 -0.76 0.12
CA TYR A 325 6.40 -0.16 1.34
C TYR A 325 7.52 0.56 2.13
N ILE A 326 8.66 -0.10 2.36
CA ILE A 326 9.83 0.49 3.03
C ILE A 326 10.24 1.82 2.35
N CYS A 327 10.21 1.86 1.02
CA CYS A 327 10.63 2.99 0.23
C CYS A 327 9.60 4.11 0.12
N SER A 328 8.30 3.82 0.22
CA SER A 328 7.22 4.80 0.03
C SER A 328 6.48 5.21 1.31
N ALA A 329 6.62 4.47 2.41
CA ALA A 329 6.04 4.81 3.71
C ALA A 329 7.07 5.52 4.60
N GLY A 330 6.83 6.81 4.90
CA GLY A 330 7.73 7.63 5.71
C GLY A 330 7.09 8.93 6.15
N GLU A 331 7.28 10.00 5.38
CA GLU A 331 6.61 11.27 5.66
C GLU A 331 5.09 11.17 5.42
N LEU A 332 4.66 10.47 4.39
CA LEU A 332 3.27 10.11 4.18
C LEU A 332 3.16 8.59 4.01
N THR A 333 1.91 8.13 3.97
CA THR A 333 1.61 6.77 3.51
C THR A 333 1.82 6.66 2.00
N PRO A 334 2.03 5.46 1.44
CA PRO A 334 2.03 5.26 -0.01
C PRO A 334 0.72 5.77 -0.64
N ASN A 335 0.80 6.61 -1.67
CA ASN A 335 -0.35 6.92 -2.54
C ASN A 335 -0.56 5.77 -3.54
N LEU A 336 -1.49 5.90 -4.50
CA LEU A 336 -1.73 4.84 -5.51
C LEU A 336 -0.46 4.38 -6.24
N GLN A 337 0.55 5.25 -6.40
CA GLN A 337 1.81 4.95 -7.07
C GLN A 337 3.00 4.83 -6.09
N GLY A 338 2.71 4.69 -4.80
CA GLY A 338 3.68 4.72 -3.71
C GLY A 338 4.15 6.13 -3.44
N ILE A 339 5.18 6.53 -4.18
CA ILE A 339 5.62 7.91 -4.32
C ILE A 339 6.14 8.21 -5.73
N TRP A 340 6.13 7.21 -6.64
CA TRP A 340 6.84 7.29 -7.91
C TRP A 340 5.88 7.53 -9.06
N THR A 341 6.08 8.63 -9.77
CA THR A 341 5.39 8.88 -11.03
C THR A 341 6.34 9.45 -12.07
N GLY A 342 6.09 9.13 -13.33
CA GLY A 342 6.76 9.72 -14.49
C GLY A 342 5.88 10.65 -15.31
N THR A 343 4.68 11.00 -14.80
CA THR A 343 3.66 11.74 -15.56
C THR A 343 2.96 12.77 -14.68
N PHE A 344 2.48 13.85 -15.31
CA PHE A 344 1.59 14.84 -14.70
C PHE A 344 0.10 14.41 -14.72
N HIS A 345 -0.19 13.29 -15.38
CA HIS A 345 -1.55 12.76 -15.55
C HIS A 345 -1.63 11.28 -15.13
N PRO A 346 -1.30 10.96 -13.86
CA PRO A 346 -1.45 9.60 -13.35
C PRO A 346 -2.93 9.16 -13.33
N ALA A 347 -3.17 7.86 -13.47
CA ALA A 347 -4.51 7.29 -13.33
C ALA A 347 -5.09 7.61 -11.93
N TRP A 348 -6.34 8.06 -11.90
CA TRP A 348 -7.06 8.49 -10.68
C TRP A 348 -6.26 9.49 -9.84
N SER A 349 -5.60 10.46 -10.49
CA SER A 349 -4.74 11.46 -9.84
C SER A 349 -3.53 10.88 -9.09
N GLY A 350 -3.31 9.56 -9.11
CA GLY A 350 -2.31 8.90 -8.28
C GLY A 350 -2.46 9.26 -6.79
N ASP A 351 -3.69 9.49 -6.36
CA ASP A 351 -4.04 10.06 -5.07
C ASP A 351 -4.10 9.01 -3.96
N PHE A 352 -4.73 9.35 -2.84
CA PHE A 352 -5.08 8.41 -1.77
C PHE A 352 -6.53 7.95 -1.97
N THR A 353 -6.69 6.76 -2.53
CA THR A 353 -7.99 6.06 -2.60
C THR A 353 -8.21 5.22 -1.36
N PHE A 354 -9.12 5.68 -0.49
CA PHE A 354 -9.42 5.10 0.82
C PHE A 354 -10.51 4.04 0.81
N ASP A 355 -11.20 3.77 -0.29
CA ASP A 355 -12.24 2.74 -0.31
C ASP A 355 -11.72 1.33 -0.63
N THR A 356 -10.40 1.20 -0.83
CA THR A 356 -9.67 -0.08 -0.83
C THR A 356 -8.15 0.08 -0.91
N ASN A 357 -7.63 0.93 -1.81
CA ASN A 357 -6.25 0.80 -2.29
C ASN A 357 -5.22 1.11 -1.22
N VAL A 358 -5.38 2.22 -0.49
CA VAL A 358 -4.44 2.60 0.59
C VAL A 358 -4.35 1.49 1.64
N GLN A 359 -5.48 0.89 2.03
CA GLN A 359 -5.53 -0.20 2.98
C GLN A 359 -4.77 -1.44 2.50
N LEU A 360 -4.85 -1.75 1.20
CA LEU A 360 -4.05 -2.82 0.60
C LEU A 360 -2.56 -2.45 0.53
N SER A 361 -2.22 -1.21 0.17
CA SER A 361 -0.85 -0.72 0.12
C SER A 361 -0.14 -0.77 1.48
N ILE A 362 -0.88 -0.66 2.58
CA ILE A 362 -0.35 -0.75 3.95
C ILE A 362 -0.63 -2.10 4.63
N ALA A 363 -1.26 -3.05 3.95
CA ALA A 363 -1.82 -4.25 4.57
C ALA A 363 -0.79 -5.06 5.38
N SER A 364 0.41 -5.19 4.82
CA SER A 364 1.52 -5.92 5.43
C SER A 364 2.39 -5.09 6.38
N ALA A 365 2.14 -3.80 6.56
CA ALA A 365 2.99 -2.92 7.36
C ALA A 365 3.31 -3.48 8.76
N LEU A 366 2.26 -3.94 9.45
CA LEU A 366 2.36 -4.46 10.81
C LEU A 366 2.99 -5.85 10.82
N SER A 367 2.53 -6.76 9.97
CA SER A 367 3.02 -8.15 9.92
C SER A 367 4.45 -8.27 9.38
N SER A 368 4.87 -7.37 8.48
CA SER A 368 6.25 -7.24 7.99
C SER A 368 7.20 -6.55 8.97
N ASN A 369 6.77 -6.27 10.21
CA ASN A 369 7.59 -5.63 11.26
C ASN A 369 8.07 -4.22 10.85
N LEU A 370 7.17 -3.42 10.24
CA LEU A 370 7.43 -2.08 9.70
C LEU A 370 6.39 -1.06 10.22
N SER A 371 5.99 -1.21 11.47
CA SER A 371 4.94 -0.39 12.10
C SER A 371 5.23 1.12 12.06
N GLU A 372 6.50 1.54 12.06
CA GLU A 372 6.89 2.95 11.97
C GLU A 372 6.43 3.62 10.66
N GLY A 373 6.24 2.85 9.58
CA GLY A 373 5.74 3.39 8.30
C GLY A 373 4.32 3.92 8.40
N LEU A 374 3.52 3.44 9.37
CA LEU A 374 2.15 3.91 9.60
C LEU A 374 2.10 5.32 10.22
N HIS A 375 3.21 5.85 10.74
CA HIS A 375 3.25 7.23 11.23
C HIS A 375 2.92 8.25 10.13
N GLY A 376 3.34 7.97 8.89
CA GLY A 376 2.95 8.78 7.73
C GLY A 376 1.44 8.70 7.41
N PHE A 377 0.83 7.53 7.60
CA PHE A 377 -0.62 7.34 7.49
C PHE A 377 -1.38 8.14 8.54
N PHE A 378 -1.01 8.03 9.82
CA PHE A 378 -1.67 8.80 10.89
C PHE A 378 -1.53 10.31 10.69
N ARG A 379 -0.36 10.77 10.25
CA ARG A 379 -0.11 12.17 9.91
C ARG A 379 -1.03 12.65 8.78
N LEU A 380 -1.10 11.90 7.67
CA LEU A 380 -1.99 12.22 6.55
C LEU A 380 -3.45 12.33 7.02
N ILE A 381 -3.94 11.31 7.74
CA ILE A 381 -5.33 11.31 8.21
C ILE A 381 -5.60 12.52 9.11
N LYS A 382 -4.68 12.87 10.02
CA LYS A 382 -4.79 14.05 10.88
C LYS A 382 -4.83 15.36 10.09
N GLU A 383 -4.06 15.47 9.01
CA GLU A 383 -4.09 16.62 8.10
C GLU A 383 -5.43 16.71 7.33
N LEU A 384 -6.08 15.58 7.03
CA LEU A 384 -7.37 15.50 6.33
C LEU A 384 -8.59 15.67 7.25
N MET A 385 -8.44 15.50 8.57
CA MET A 385 -9.52 15.58 9.57
C MET A 385 -10.41 16.83 9.47
N PRO A 386 -9.90 18.06 9.20
CA PRO A 386 -10.77 19.22 9.03
C PRO A 386 -11.82 19.01 7.92
N GLY A 387 -11.41 18.43 6.78
CA GLY A 387 -12.32 18.09 5.70
C GLY A 387 -13.29 16.97 6.08
N PHE A 388 -12.83 15.96 6.83
CA PHE A 388 -13.70 14.87 7.29
C PHE A 388 -14.81 15.35 8.23
N ARG A 389 -14.51 16.31 9.11
CA ARG A 389 -15.52 16.97 9.97
C ARG A 389 -16.46 17.85 9.15
N GLU A 390 -15.94 18.53 8.12
CA GLU A 390 -16.78 19.29 7.20
C GLU A 390 -17.77 18.39 6.45
N ASN A 391 -17.32 17.24 5.95
CA ASN A 391 -18.17 16.27 5.26
C ASN A 391 -19.33 15.82 6.16
N ALA A 392 -19.04 15.38 7.40
CA ALA A 392 -20.05 14.95 8.37
C ALA A 392 -21.11 16.04 8.61
N ARG A 393 -20.65 17.28 8.83
CA ARG A 393 -21.53 18.43 9.10
C ARG A 393 -22.34 18.85 7.87
N LYS A 394 -21.71 18.95 6.69
CA LYS A 394 -22.34 19.52 5.50
C LYS A 394 -23.22 18.51 4.78
N TYR A 395 -22.87 17.23 4.72
CA TYR A 395 -23.70 16.21 4.08
C TYR A 395 -24.84 15.72 4.97
N TYR A 396 -24.58 15.53 6.26
CA TYR A 396 -25.51 14.84 7.15
C TYR A 396 -25.91 15.64 8.40
N GLY A 397 -25.33 16.82 8.63
CA GLY A 397 -25.61 17.59 9.85
C GLY A 397 -25.08 16.93 11.12
N CYS A 398 -24.19 15.94 10.99
CA CYS A 398 -23.69 15.13 12.07
C CYS A 398 -22.44 15.74 12.70
N ARG A 399 -22.23 15.45 14.00
CA ARG A 399 -20.92 15.59 14.65
C ARG A 399 -19.96 14.53 14.13
N GLY A 400 -18.72 14.55 14.62
CA GLY A 400 -17.72 13.53 14.29
C GLY A 400 -17.15 13.69 12.88
N ILE A 401 -16.78 12.56 12.28
CA ILE A 401 -16.07 12.52 10.99
C ILE A 401 -16.70 11.58 9.97
N MET A 402 -16.60 12.00 8.71
CA MET A 402 -16.89 11.19 7.53
C MET A 402 -15.74 11.39 6.53
N SER A 403 -15.01 10.33 6.21
CA SER A 403 -13.89 10.41 5.27
C SER A 403 -14.36 10.63 3.84
N SER A 404 -13.50 11.22 3.02
CA SER A 404 -13.59 11.11 1.55
C SER A 404 -13.19 9.71 1.10
N ALA A 405 -13.66 9.29 -0.08
CA ALA A 405 -13.16 8.09 -0.76
C ALA A 405 -11.83 8.35 -1.48
N HIS A 406 -11.64 9.58 -1.97
CA HIS A 406 -10.45 10.04 -2.68
C HIS A 406 -9.93 11.34 -2.07
N SER A 407 -8.62 11.44 -1.88
CA SER A 407 -7.96 12.63 -1.36
C SER A 407 -6.52 12.75 -1.83
N SER A 408 -6.02 13.97 -1.92
CA SER A 408 -4.58 14.26 -1.98
C SER A 408 -4.17 15.22 -0.85
N ASN A 409 -4.53 16.49 -1.01
CA ASN A 409 -4.21 17.59 -0.09
C ASN A 409 -5.42 18.12 0.70
N SER A 410 -6.62 17.63 0.42
CA SER A 410 -7.86 18.01 1.11
C SER A 410 -8.67 16.78 1.50
N GLY A 411 -9.25 16.81 2.71
CA GLY A 411 -10.17 15.78 3.20
C GLY A 411 -11.62 16.03 2.80
N VAL A 412 -11.92 17.13 2.10
CA VAL A 412 -13.28 17.45 1.67
C VAL A 412 -13.68 16.52 0.52
N HIS A 413 -14.83 15.85 0.66
CA HIS A 413 -15.26 14.85 -0.30
C HIS A 413 -16.06 15.50 -1.43
N VAL A 414 -15.42 15.76 -2.57
CA VAL A 414 -16.04 16.34 -3.78
C VAL A 414 -15.89 15.45 -5.01
N HIS A 415 -15.38 14.23 -4.84
CA HIS A 415 -15.24 13.25 -5.90
C HIS A 415 -16.51 12.39 -5.96
N TRP A 416 -17.63 12.96 -6.43
CA TRP A 416 -18.87 12.19 -6.62
C TRP A 416 -19.82 12.79 -7.67
N ASN A 417 -20.69 11.97 -8.24
CA ASN A 417 -21.82 12.40 -9.07
C ASN A 417 -22.96 11.37 -8.96
N GLU A 418 -23.99 11.45 -9.82
CA GLU A 418 -25.09 10.47 -9.79
C GLU A 418 -24.67 9.03 -10.11
N GLU A 419 -23.64 8.84 -10.94
CA GLU A 419 -23.10 7.53 -11.31
C GLU A 419 -22.19 6.96 -10.21
N TRP A 420 -21.37 7.82 -9.61
CA TRP A 420 -20.43 7.55 -8.54
C TRP A 420 -20.79 8.35 -7.28
N PRO A 421 -21.86 7.99 -6.57
CA PRO A 421 -22.35 8.73 -5.40
C PRO A 421 -21.53 8.38 -4.15
N LEU A 422 -20.21 8.57 -4.23
CA LEU A 422 -19.25 8.18 -3.20
C LEU A 422 -19.44 8.95 -1.88
N HIS A 423 -20.16 10.07 -1.89
CA HIS A 423 -20.54 10.79 -0.66
C HIS A 423 -21.56 10.03 0.19
N LEU A 424 -22.07 8.88 -0.29
CA LEU A 424 -22.90 7.96 0.49
C LEU A 424 -22.10 6.84 1.16
N TRP A 425 -20.79 6.77 0.94
CA TRP A 425 -19.90 5.79 1.55
C TRP A 425 -19.49 6.25 2.96
N THR A 426 -20.23 5.79 3.97
CA THR A 426 -20.12 6.32 5.34
C THR A 426 -19.09 5.60 6.22
N CYS A 427 -18.76 4.33 5.92
CA CYS A 427 -17.85 3.55 6.76
C CYS A 427 -16.36 3.85 6.62
N GLY A 428 -15.95 4.68 5.65
CA GLY A 428 -14.54 4.89 5.36
C GLY A 428 -13.71 5.32 6.58
N ALA A 429 -14.23 6.25 7.39
CA ALA A 429 -13.53 6.71 8.60
C ALA A 429 -13.34 5.57 9.61
N GLY A 430 -14.31 4.66 9.75
CA GLY A 430 -14.17 3.49 10.61
C GLY A 430 -13.14 2.49 10.09
N TRP A 431 -13.07 2.25 8.77
CA TRP A 431 -12.05 1.38 8.18
C TRP A 431 -10.65 1.99 8.31
N LEU A 432 -10.49 3.30 8.16
CA LEU A 432 -9.24 3.97 8.49
C LEU A 432 -8.88 3.79 9.98
N GLY A 433 -9.87 3.83 10.87
CA GLY A 433 -9.76 3.56 12.29
C GLY A 433 -9.28 2.14 12.65
N HIS A 434 -9.50 1.16 11.77
CA HIS A 434 -8.95 -0.20 11.92
C HIS A 434 -7.43 -0.14 12.14
N TRP A 435 -6.72 0.64 11.34
CA TRP A 435 -5.27 0.74 11.39
C TRP A 435 -4.74 1.42 12.65
N TYR A 436 -5.50 2.38 13.22
CA TYR A 436 -5.16 2.98 14.51
C TYR A 436 -5.19 1.94 15.63
N TYR A 437 -6.27 1.14 15.70
CA TYR A 437 -6.39 0.14 16.76
C TYR A 437 -5.41 -1.03 16.56
N GLN A 438 -5.19 -1.47 15.32
CA GLN A 438 -4.23 -2.53 15.03
C GLN A 438 -2.79 -2.11 15.32
N TYR A 439 -2.42 -0.86 15.07
CA TYR A 439 -1.11 -0.35 15.47
C TYR A 439 -0.87 -0.56 16.97
N TYR A 440 -1.83 -0.18 17.81
CA TYR A 440 -1.78 -0.47 19.24
C TYR A 440 -1.65 -1.99 19.50
N ARG A 441 -2.46 -2.84 18.87
CA ARG A 441 -2.43 -4.29 19.12
C ARG A 441 -1.09 -4.95 18.77
N PHE A 442 -0.41 -4.48 17.73
CA PHE A 442 0.89 -5.00 17.33
C PHE A 442 2.05 -4.43 18.17
N THR A 443 1.96 -3.16 18.58
CA THR A 443 3.06 -2.46 19.26
C THR A 443 2.97 -2.50 20.78
N GLY A 444 1.77 -2.64 21.33
CA GLY A 444 1.49 -2.43 22.75
C GLY A 444 1.55 -0.96 23.20
N ASP A 445 1.58 0.00 22.28
CA ASP A 445 1.70 1.43 22.61
C ASP A 445 0.39 1.97 23.22
N LEU A 446 0.32 1.92 24.55
CA LEU A 446 -0.82 2.43 25.32
C LEU A 446 -0.97 3.95 25.22
N ASN A 447 0.12 4.69 25.05
CA ASN A 447 0.04 6.13 24.89
C ASN A 447 -0.60 6.47 23.54
N PHE A 448 -0.18 5.82 22.45
CA PHE A 448 -0.83 5.98 21.15
C PHE A 448 -2.31 5.59 21.20
N LEU A 449 -2.64 4.49 21.89
CA LEU A 449 -4.04 4.09 22.07
C LEU A 449 -4.86 5.21 22.72
N GLU A 450 -4.38 5.78 23.83
CA GLU A 450 -5.08 6.80 24.60
C GLU A 450 -5.14 8.15 23.88
N THR A 451 -4.05 8.60 23.26
CA THR A 451 -3.93 9.97 22.75
C THR A 451 -4.28 10.12 21.27
N GLU A 452 -4.23 9.04 20.48
CA GLU A 452 -4.49 9.11 19.03
C GLU A 452 -5.64 8.16 18.62
N ALA A 453 -5.57 6.88 18.96
CA ALA A 453 -6.54 5.89 18.46
C ALA A 453 -7.94 6.05 19.07
N ILE A 454 -8.07 6.15 20.40
CA ILE A 454 -9.37 6.36 21.05
C ILE A 454 -10.03 7.65 20.56
N PRO A 455 -9.39 8.84 20.61
CA PRO A 455 -10.01 10.08 20.14
C PRO A 455 -10.49 10.02 18.68
N TYR A 456 -9.73 9.40 17.80
CA TYR A 456 -10.15 9.21 16.41
C TYR A 456 -11.41 8.34 16.30
N LEU A 457 -11.42 7.19 16.97
CA LEU A 457 -12.56 6.26 16.96
C LEU A 457 -13.80 6.86 17.63
N GLU A 458 -13.63 7.72 18.64
CA GLU A 458 -14.75 8.46 19.25
C GLU A 458 -15.43 9.41 18.25
N GLU A 459 -14.67 10.07 17.37
CA GLU A 459 -15.27 10.90 16.32
C GLU A 459 -16.04 10.07 15.29
N VAL A 460 -15.64 8.83 15.02
CA VAL A 460 -16.43 7.90 14.21
C VAL A 460 -17.75 7.58 14.91
N VAL A 461 -17.72 7.27 16.21
CA VAL A 461 -18.95 7.00 16.99
C VAL A 461 -19.87 8.22 17.04
N LEU A 462 -19.32 9.43 17.22
CA LEU A 462 -20.10 10.67 17.23
C LEU A 462 -20.87 10.89 15.91
N PHE A 463 -20.28 10.53 14.77
CA PHE A 463 -21.00 10.56 13.49
C PHE A 463 -22.20 9.61 13.50
N TYR A 464 -21.99 8.35 13.87
CA TYR A 464 -23.05 7.34 13.87
C TYR A 464 -24.14 7.58 14.91
N GLU A 465 -23.84 8.23 16.04
CA GLU A 465 -24.85 8.67 17.00
C GLU A 465 -25.89 9.61 16.40
N ASP A 466 -25.46 10.50 15.51
CA ASP A 466 -26.32 11.50 14.87
C ASP A 466 -26.91 10.97 13.56
N PHE A 467 -26.18 10.09 12.86
CA PHE A 467 -26.55 9.58 11.55
C PHE A 467 -27.60 8.46 11.62
N LEU A 468 -27.46 7.51 12.55
CA LEU A 468 -28.31 6.33 12.62
C LEU A 468 -29.74 6.68 13.04
N ILE A 469 -30.70 6.07 12.35
CA ILE A 469 -32.13 6.16 12.72
C ILE A 469 -32.62 4.80 13.20
N GLU A 470 -33.61 4.80 14.09
CA GLU A 470 -34.20 3.57 14.61
C GLU A 470 -35.37 3.11 13.72
N ASP A 471 -35.37 1.84 13.35
CA ASP A 471 -36.45 1.18 12.65
C ASP A 471 -37.57 0.74 13.61
N ALA A 472 -38.72 0.37 13.04
CA ALA A 472 -39.89 -0.04 13.82
C ALA A 472 -39.66 -1.30 14.69
N ASP A 473 -38.64 -2.09 14.38
CA ASP A 473 -38.23 -3.27 15.16
C ASP A 473 -37.21 -2.94 16.27
N GLY A 474 -36.81 -1.68 16.41
CA GLY A 474 -35.86 -1.20 17.42
C GLY A 474 -34.38 -1.30 17.00
N THR A 475 -34.09 -1.82 15.80
CA THR A 475 -32.73 -1.85 15.25
C THR A 475 -32.36 -0.52 14.57
N TYR A 476 -31.08 -0.27 14.38
CA TYR A 476 -30.59 0.87 13.63
C TYR A 476 -30.63 0.62 12.12
N ARG A 477 -30.92 1.68 11.37
CA ARG A 477 -30.84 1.75 9.92
C ARG A 477 -29.77 2.74 9.47
N PHE A 478 -28.92 2.27 8.58
CA PHE A 478 -27.94 3.03 7.81
C PHE A 478 -28.61 3.47 6.50
N THR A 479 -29.01 4.74 6.43
CA THR A 479 -29.66 5.29 5.23
C THR A 479 -29.36 6.78 5.05
N PRO A 480 -28.91 7.21 3.86
CA PRO A 480 -28.45 6.38 2.73
C PRO A 480 -27.14 5.61 3.00
N SER A 481 -26.88 4.52 2.27
CA SER A 481 -25.62 3.75 2.37
C SER A 481 -25.08 3.34 0.99
N TYR A 482 -23.78 3.06 0.91
CA TYR A 482 -23.04 2.69 -0.29
C TYR A 482 -22.07 1.55 0.01
N SER A 483 -22.06 0.52 -0.83
CA SER A 483 -21.05 -0.54 -0.79
C SER A 483 -20.07 -0.26 -1.90
N ALA A 484 -18.82 0.07 -1.56
CA ALA A 484 -17.82 0.43 -2.56
C ALA A 484 -17.51 -0.76 -3.48
N GLU A 485 -17.54 -0.64 -4.80
CA GLU A 485 -18.35 0.27 -5.62
C GLU A 485 -19.53 -0.44 -6.30
N ASN A 486 -20.23 -1.29 -5.55
CA ASN A 486 -21.35 -2.10 -6.04
C ASN A 486 -22.68 -1.34 -6.13
N GLY A 487 -22.77 -0.14 -5.53
CA GLY A 487 -23.91 0.76 -5.65
C GLY A 487 -24.50 1.19 -4.31
N CYS A 488 -25.72 1.74 -4.35
CA CYS A 488 -26.41 2.31 -3.17
C CYS A 488 -27.56 1.44 -2.66
N GLY A 489 -27.82 1.48 -1.36
CA GLY A 489 -28.91 0.78 -0.68
C GLY A 489 -28.93 1.15 0.79
N ASP A 490 -29.90 0.65 1.56
CA ASP A 490 -29.80 0.76 3.02
C ASP A 490 -29.00 -0.44 3.57
N ASN A 491 -28.33 -0.21 4.69
CA ASN A 491 -27.68 -1.27 5.47
C ASN A 491 -26.71 -2.12 4.63
N ALA A 492 -25.70 -1.49 4.01
CA ALA A 492 -24.57 -2.25 3.48
C ALA A 492 -23.90 -3.04 4.61
N THR A 493 -23.60 -4.31 4.37
CA THR A 493 -22.96 -5.19 5.36
C THR A 493 -21.62 -4.62 5.85
N GLN A 494 -20.87 -3.92 4.98
CA GLN A 494 -19.62 -3.27 5.36
C GLN A 494 -19.84 -2.15 6.40
N ASP A 495 -20.87 -1.32 6.24
CA ASP A 495 -21.14 -0.22 7.18
C ASP A 495 -21.42 -0.74 8.59
N ILE A 496 -22.22 -1.82 8.67
CA ILE A 496 -22.55 -2.47 9.94
C ILE A 496 -21.30 -3.09 10.56
N ALA A 497 -20.52 -3.82 9.77
CA ALA A 497 -19.32 -4.51 10.24
C ALA A 497 -18.25 -3.55 10.76
N VAL A 498 -18.04 -2.45 10.05
CA VAL A 498 -17.08 -1.41 10.44
C VAL A 498 -17.51 -0.73 11.72
N LEU A 499 -18.77 -0.30 11.85
CA LEU A 499 -19.23 0.32 13.10
C LEU A 499 -19.17 -0.67 14.27
N LYS A 500 -19.53 -1.94 14.04
CA LYS A 500 -19.43 -2.99 15.05
C LYS A 500 -18.01 -3.16 15.55
N GLU A 501 -17.03 -3.21 14.65
CA GLU A 501 -15.60 -3.27 15.01
C GLU A 501 -15.17 -2.05 15.83
N VAL A 502 -15.52 -0.83 15.40
CA VAL A 502 -15.19 0.41 16.11
C VAL A 502 -15.71 0.39 17.54
N LEU A 503 -16.99 0.05 17.74
CA LEU A 503 -17.62 0.00 19.05
C LEU A 503 -16.98 -1.08 19.94
N MET A 504 -16.73 -2.28 19.39
CA MET A 504 -16.08 -3.37 20.13
C MET A 504 -14.64 -3.01 20.54
N ASN A 505 -13.88 -2.36 19.66
CA ASN A 505 -12.50 -1.96 19.94
C ASN A 505 -12.45 -0.85 21.01
N LEU A 506 -13.33 0.14 20.95
CA LEU A 506 -13.44 1.16 21.99
C LEU A 506 -13.86 0.58 23.35
N ILE A 507 -14.82 -0.35 23.38
CA ILE A 507 -15.22 -1.02 24.63
C ILE A 507 -14.03 -1.79 25.23
N LYS A 508 -13.29 -2.55 24.41
CA LYS A 508 -12.08 -3.26 24.86
C LYS A 508 -11.02 -2.28 25.39
N ALA A 509 -10.77 -1.20 24.67
CA ALA A 509 -9.81 -0.18 25.06
C ALA A 509 -10.19 0.47 26.41
N TYR A 510 -11.46 0.83 26.61
CA TYR A 510 -11.92 1.44 27.85
C TYR A 510 -11.90 0.47 29.05
N HIS A 511 -12.23 -0.79 28.84
CA HIS A 511 -12.06 -1.81 29.89
C HIS A 511 -10.59 -1.95 30.28
N MET A 512 -9.68 -1.97 29.31
CA MET A 512 -8.25 -2.10 29.56
C MET A 512 -7.66 -0.87 30.28
N LEU A 513 -8.10 0.33 29.94
CA LEU A 513 -7.69 1.58 30.59
C LEU A 513 -8.44 1.85 31.91
N GLU A 514 -9.33 0.93 32.32
CA GLU A 514 -10.16 1.05 33.52
C GLU A 514 -10.91 2.40 33.61
N THR A 515 -11.41 2.90 32.48
CA THR A 515 -12.03 4.24 32.38
C THR A 515 -13.38 4.24 31.67
N SER A 516 -14.19 5.27 31.95
CA SER A 516 -15.43 5.62 31.23
C SER A 516 -16.53 4.56 31.15
N THR A 517 -17.06 4.09 32.30
CA THR A 517 -18.20 3.14 32.37
C THR A 517 -19.45 3.63 31.62
N GLU A 518 -19.71 4.94 31.59
CA GLU A 518 -20.82 5.53 30.84
C GLU A 518 -20.67 5.35 29.33
N LYS A 519 -19.47 5.60 28.79
CA LYS A 519 -19.15 5.42 27.37
C LYS A 519 -19.28 3.96 26.96
N ILE A 520 -18.75 3.04 27.78
CA ILE A 520 -18.92 1.59 27.59
C ILE A 520 -20.42 1.24 27.50
N SER A 521 -21.21 1.70 28.46
CA SER A 521 -22.65 1.42 28.50
C SER A 521 -23.39 1.98 27.28
N LYS A 522 -22.99 3.16 26.79
CA LYS A 522 -23.57 3.77 25.58
C LYS A 522 -23.25 2.96 24.32
N MET A 523 -21.97 2.60 24.13
CA MET A 523 -21.55 1.82 22.97
C MET A 523 -22.14 0.41 23.00
N GLN A 524 -22.30 -0.19 24.18
CA GLN A 524 -23.02 -1.47 24.31
C GLN A 524 -24.47 -1.34 23.84
N ARG A 525 -25.19 -0.30 24.25
CA ARG A 525 -26.56 -0.05 23.74
C ARG A 525 -26.59 0.16 22.23
N MET A 526 -25.56 0.78 21.66
CA MET A 526 -25.48 0.93 20.20
C MET A 526 -25.25 -0.40 19.50
N LEU A 527 -24.34 -1.23 20.02
CA LEU A 527 -24.10 -2.59 19.54
C LEU A 527 -25.37 -3.45 19.57
N ASP A 528 -26.11 -3.40 20.67
CA ASP A 528 -27.34 -4.17 20.87
C ASP A 528 -28.47 -3.78 19.88
N LYS A 529 -28.36 -2.58 19.27
CA LYS A 529 -29.29 -2.08 18.26
C LYS A 529 -28.79 -2.26 16.82
N LEU A 530 -27.56 -2.73 16.58
CA LEU A 530 -27.11 -2.98 15.21
C LEU A 530 -27.96 -4.09 14.56
N PRO A 531 -28.32 -3.96 13.28
CA PRO A 531 -29.06 -5.02 12.59
C PRO A 531 -28.17 -6.25 12.39
N ASP A 532 -28.76 -7.44 12.53
CA ASP A 532 -28.08 -8.71 12.27
C ASP A 532 -27.77 -8.89 10.78
N TYR A 533 -26.63 -9.52 10.47
CA TYR A 533 -26.31 -9.93 9.11
C TYR A 533 -27.38 -10.88 8.54
N MET A 534 -27.70 -10.68 7.26
CA MET A 534 -28.71 -11.47 6.55
C MET A 534 -28.08 -12.48 5.60
N ILE A 535 -28.80 -13.58 5.40
CA ILE A 535 -28.50 -14.61 4.41
C ILE A 535 -29.60 -14.57 3.35
N ASN A 536 -29.24 -14.56 2.07
CA ASN A 536 -30.21 -14.65 0.98
C ASN A 536 -30.66 -16.09 0.70
N GLU A 537 -31.52 -16.25 -0.31
CA GLU A 537 -32.06 -17.55 -0.75
C GLU A 537 -31.01 -18.52 -1.32
N ASP A 538 -29.86 -18.02 -1.79
CA ASP A 538 -28.72 -18.83 -2.21
C ASP A 538 -27.91 -19.40 -1.02
N GLY A 539 -28.26 -19.01 0.22
CA GLY A 539 -27.44 -19.29 1.39
C GLY A 539 -26.20 -18.39 1.51
N ALA A 540 -26.09 -17.32 0.71
CA ALA A 540 -24.98 -16.38 0.74
C ALA A 540 -25.23 -15.23 1.74
N LEU A 541 -24.16 -14.76 2.39
CA LEU A 541 -24.16 -13.51 3.15
C LEU A 541 -24.56 -12.35 2.22
N LYS A 542 -25.59 -11.60 2.58
CA LYS A 542 -26.05 -10.46 1.79
C LYS A 542 -25.03 -9.33 1.81
N GLU A 543 -24.89 -8.63 0.68
CA GLU A 543 -24.20 -7.34 0.66
C GLU A 543 -25.12 -6.21 1.18
N TRP A 544 -26.43 -6.41 1.03
CA TRP A 544 -27.47 -5.44 1.41
C TRP A 544 -28.54 -6.08 2.29
N LEU A 545 -28.76 -5.55 3.49
CA LEU A 545 -29.84 -6.04 4.36
C LEU A 545 -31.23 -5.52 3.94
N THR A 546 -31.29 -4.61 2.96
CA THR A 546 -32.56 -4.21 2.32
C THR A 546 -33.21 -5.42 1.63
N LYS A 547 -34.47 -5.71 1.95
CA LYS A 547 -35.16 -6.94 1.48
C LYS A 547 -35.35 -6.96 -0.04
N GLU A 548 -35.73 -5.84 -0.66
CA GLU A 548 -35.98 -5.77 -2.11
C GLU A 548 -34.70 -5.67 -2.95
N LYS A 549 -33.53 -5.42 -2.32
CA LYS A 549 -32.26 -5.28 -3.03
C LYS A 549 -31.59 -6.63 -3.21
N GLY A 550 -31.32 -6.97 -4.48
CA GLY A 550 -30.58 -8.16 -4.89
C GLY A 550 -29.07 -8.00 -4.81
N GLU A 551 -28.36 -9.10 -5.06
CA GLU A 551 -26.89 -9.15 -5.05
C GLU A 551 -26.31 -8.96 -6.44
N ASN A 552 -25.13 -8.34 -6.53
CA ASN A 552 -24.30 -8.35 -7.73
C ASN A 552 -22.99 -9.06 -7.43
N TYR A 553 -22.91 -10.33 -7.82
CA TYR A 553 -21.74 -11.17 -7.61
C TYR A 553 -20.61 -10.90 -8.62
N ASN A 554 -20.89 -10.32 -9.80
CA ASN A 554 -19.86 -10.02 -10.81
C ASN A 554 -19.26 -8.63 -10.55
N HIS A 555 -18.52 -8.48 -9.45
CA HIS A 555 -17.86 -7.22 -9.10
C HIS A 555 -16.55 -7.42 -8.35
N ARG A 556 -15.59 -6.52 -8.60
CA ARG A 556 -14.21 -6.59 -8.12
C ARG A 556 -14.02 -6.31 -6.62
N HIS A 557 -14.97 -5.61 -5.98
CA HIS A 557 -14.90 -5.31 -4.55
C HIS A 557 -15.49 -6.44 -3.70
N PHE A 558 -14.96 -6.65 -2.50
CA PHE A 558 -15.40 -7.70 -1.57
C PHE A 558 -15.96 -7.10 -0.27
N SER A 559 -16.55 -5.90 -0.33
CA SER A 559 -16.90 -5.05 0.83
C SER A 559 -17.73 -5.75 1.91
N HIS A 560 -18.76 -6.51 1.55
CA HIS A 560 -19.54 -7.34 2.48
C HIS A 560 -18.79 -8.50 3.15
N LEU A 561 -17.59 -8.86 2.68
CA LEU A 561 -16.68 -9.82 3.32
C LEU A 561 -15.66 -9.15 4.25
N TYR A 562 -15.79 -7.84 4.53
CA TYR A 562 -15.00 -7.16 5.56
C TYR A 562 -14.95 -7.91 6.91
N PRO A 563 -16.06 -8.52 7.43
CA PRO A 563 -16.03 -9.39 8.61
C PRO A 563 -15.07 -10.57 8.52
N VAL A 564 -14.73 -11.02 7.31
CA VAL A 564 -13.86 -12.17 7.05
C VAL A 564 -12.42 -11.72 6.86
N PHE A 565 -12.16 -10.84 5.90
CA PHE A 565 -10.77 -10.55 5.50
C PHE A 565 -10.10 -9.46 6.36
N GLN A 566 -10.85 -8.54 6.96
CA GLN A 566 -10.27 -7.40 7.68
C GLN A 566 -10.48 -7.49 9.20
N SER A 567 -11.73 -7.45 9.68
CA SER A 567 -12.02 -7.38 11.12
C SER A 567 -11.96 -8.73 11.84
N ARG A 568 -11.95 -9.84 11.08
CA ARG A 568 -11.90 -11.22 11.62
C ARG A 568 -13.01 -11.50 12.63
N GLU A 569 -14.19 -10.92 12.40
CA GLU A 569 -15.29 -10.89 13.36
C GLU A 569 -15.73 -12.30 13.78
N PHE A 570 -15.78 -13.23 12.84
CA PHE A 570 -16.18 -14.61 13.08
C PHE A 570 -15.35 -15.60 12.27
N ASN A 571 -15.37 -16.86 12.72
CA ASN A 571 -14.80 -18.01 12.05
C ASN A 571 -15.76 -19.21 12.15
N GLU A 572 -15.34 -20.38 11.67
CA GLU A 572 -16.12 -21.61 11.67
C GLU A 572 -16.50 -22.14 13.05
N GLU A 573 -15.80 -21.70 14.11
CA GLU A 573 -16.05 -22.09 15.50
C GLU A 573 -16.93 -21.07 16.22
N THR A 574 -16.68 -19.77 16.03
CA THR A 574 -17.36 -18.69 16.77
C THR A 574 -18.73 -18.37 16.20
N ASN A 575 -18.93 -18.47 14.88
CA ASN A 575 -20.24 -18.33 14.24
C ASN A 575 -20.33 -19.18 12.96
N PRO A 576 -20.57 -20.51 13.08
CA PRO A 576 -20.59 -21.42 11.93
C PRO A 576 -21.61 -21.02 10.85
N LYS A 577 -22.75 -20.43 11.25
CA LYS A 577 -23.81 -20.02 10.32
C LYS A 577 -23.38 -18.86 9.43
N MET A 578 -22.81 -17.81 10.01
CA MET A 578 -22.32 -16.66 9.23
C MET A 578 -21.06 -17.01 8.45
N TRP A 579 -20.21 -17.89 9.00
CA TRP A 579 -19.05 -18.41 8.28
C TRP A 579 -19.43 -19.10 6.97
N GLU A 580 -20.37 -20.03 7.00
CA GLU A 580 -20.81 -20.72 5.79
C GLU A 580 -21.52 -19.78 4.81
N ALA A 581 -22.28 -18.81 5.32
CA ALA A 581 -22.92 -17.80 4.47
C ALA A 581 -21.89 -16.91 3.76
N ALA A 582 -20.85 -16.46 4.46
CA ALA A 582 -19.77 -15.68 3.89
C ALA A 582 -18.97 -16.51 2.87
N ARG A 583 -18.72 -17.78 3.15
CA ARG A 583 -18.07 -18.72 2.23
C ARG A 583 -18.90 -18.94 0.97
N MET A 584 -20.22 -19.04 1.08
CA MET A 584 -21.12 -19.12 -0.07
C MET A 584 -21.12 -17.83 -0.89
N ALA A 585 -21.16 -16.66 -0.26
CA ALA A 585 -21.05 -15.37 -0.95
C ALA A 585 -19.72 -15.24 -1.70
N PHE A 586 -18.61 -15.64 -1.07
CA PHE A 586 -17.30 -15.69 -1.69
C PHE A 586 -17.26 -16.64 -2.90
N LYS A 587 -17.83 -17.85 -2.76
CA LYS A 587 -17.94 -18.81 -3.86
C LYS A 587 -18.70 -18.22 -5.06
N LYS A 588 -19.87 -17.61 -4.81
CA LYS A 588 -20.69 -16.96 -5.85
C LYS A 588 -19.94 -15.83 -6.55
N ARG A 589 -19.24 -14.98 -5.79
CA ARG A 589 -18.39 -13.91 -6.35
C ARG A 589 -17.24 -14.47 -7.17
N ARG A 590 -16.58 -15.52 -6.71
CA ARG A 590 -15.50 -16.19 -7.45
C ARG A 590 -16.01 -16.76 -8.78
N GLU A 591 -17.16 -17.42 -8.76
CA GLU A 591 -17.78 -17.99 -9.98
C GLU A 591 -18.22 -16.90 -10.97
N ALA A 592 -18.85 -15.82 -10.49
CA ALA A 592 -19.40 -14.78 -11.34
C ALA A 592 -18.38 -13.75 -11.83
N TRP A 593 -17.37 -13.44 -11.00
CA TRP A 593 -16.30 -12.50 -11.31
C TRP A 593 -15.04 -13.27 -11.71
N LEU A 594 -14.29 -13.84 -10.75
CA LEU A 594 -12.92 -14.31 -10.96
C LEU A 594 -12.75 -15.41 -12.03
N LEU A 595 -13.71 -16.32 -12.16
CA LEU A 595 -13.65 -17.47 -13.08
C LEU A 595 -14.45 -17.28 -14.36
N SER A 596 -15.24 -16.20 -14.47
CA SER A 596 -16.11 -15.97 -15.61
C SER A 596 -15.35 -15.32 -16.77
N GLU A 597 -15.56 -15.79 -18.00
CA GLU A 597 -15.05 -15.12 -19.20
C GLU A 597 -15.64 -13.70 -19.37
N ASP A 598 -16.89 -13.49 -18.91
CA ASP A 598 -17.58 -12.21 -18.90
C ASP A 598 -17.24 -11.34 -17.66
N GLY A 599 -16.41 -11.86 -16.75
CA GLY A 599 -15.98 -11.15 -15.55
C GLY A 599 -14.87 -10.15 -15.87
N ASN A 600 -14.97 -8.90 -15.39
CA ASN A 600 -13.86 -7.95 -15.46
C ASN A 600 -12.82 -8.24 -14.36
N THR A 601 -12.12 -9.37 -14.48
CA THR A 601 -11.20 -9.94 -13.47
C THR A 601 -9.82 -9.31 -13.45
N THR A 602 -9.63 -8.22 -14.19
CA THR A 602 -8.33 -7.61 -14.46
C THR A 602 -7.75 -6.95 -13.21
N SER A 603 -8.60 -6.53 -12.27
CA SER A 603 -8.18 -5.81 -11.06
C SER A 603 -7.32 -6.66 -10.11
N THR A 604 -6.09 -6.19 -9.89
CA THR A 604 -5.16 -6.70 -8.88
C THR A 604 -5.72 -6.53 -7.46
N HIS A 605 -6.35 -5.40 -7.14
CA HIS A 605 -6.93 -5.20 -5.80
C HIS A 605 -8.02 -6.26 -5.50
N GLY A 606 -8.86 -6.59 -6.48
CA GLY A 606 -9.89 -7.61 -6.33
C GLY A 606 -9.30 -9.01 -6.15
N ARG A 607 -8.21 -9.31 -6.87
CA ARG A 607 -7.44 -10.56 -6.70
C ARG A 607 -6.79 -10.65 -5.32
N MET A 608 -6.28 -9.54 -4.79
CA MET A 608 -5.71 -9.49 -3.44
C MET A 608 -6.76 -9.70 -2.36
N HIS A 609 -7.94 -9.07 -2.46
CA HIS A 609 -9.05 -9.37 -1.56
C HIS A 609 -9.51 -10.83 -1.67
N ALA A 610 -9.57 -11.39 -2.87
CA ALA A 610 -9.89 -12.80 -3.06
C ALA A 610 -8.85 -13.70 -2.37
N ALA A 611 -7.56 -13.38 -2.47
CA ALA A 611 -6.51 -14.10 -1.79
C ALA A 611 -6.60 -13.95 -0.26
N LEU A 612 -6.85 -12.76 0.28
CA LEU A 612 -7.06 -12.54 1.72
C LEU A 612 -8.31 -13.27 2.26
N CYS A 613 -9.35 -13.45 1.44
CA CYS A 613 -10.47 -14.33 1.80
C CYS A 613 -10.04 -15.81 1.75
N ALA A 614 -9.26 -16.20 0.75
CA ALA A 614 -8.78 -17.58 0.58
C ALA A 614 -7.85 -18.03 1.72
N THR A 615 -7.05 -17.14 2.32
CA THR A 615 -6.25 -17.45 3.51
C THR A 615 -7.15 -17.88 4.67
N GLN A 616 -8.28 -17.21 4.85
CA GLN A 616 -9.24 -17.50 5.92
C GLN A 616 -10.05 -18.75 5.67
N PHE A 617 -10.51 -18.95 4.44
CA PHE A 617 -11.25 -20.15 4.06
C PHE A 617 -10.35 -21.37 3.82
N HIS A 618 -9.03 -21.24 4.04
CA HIS A 618 -8.04 -22.31 3.92
C HIS A 618 -8.00 -22.94 2.52
N MET A 619 -7.92 -22.09 1.48
CA MET A 619 -8.04 -22.48 0.06
C MET A 619 -6.69 -22.32 -0.68
N PRO A 620 -5.74 -23.26 -0.53
CA PRO A 620 -4.41 -23.16 -1.14
C PRO A 620 -4.46 -23.10 -2.68
N ASP A 621 -5.36 -23.85 -3.30
CA ASP A 621 -5.51 -23.87 -4.78
C ASP A 621 -5.90 -22.49 -5.34
N LEU A 622 -6.69 -21.72 -4.58
CA LEU A 622 -7.09 -20.37 -5.00
C LEU A 622 -5.96 -19.35 -4.82
N ILE A 623 -5.10 -19.53 -3.82
CA ILE A 623 -3.88 -18.73 -3.68
C ILE A 623 -2.96 -18.96 -4.89
N GLU A 624 -2.76 -20.23 -5.27
CA GLU A 624 -2.00 -20.59 -6.46
C GLU A 624 -2.59 -20.01 -7.74
N GLU A 625 -3.92 -20.08 -7.89
CA GLU A 625 -4.64 -19.49 -9.02
C GLU A 625 -4.43 -17.98 -9.10
N VAL A 626 -4.55 -17.25 -7.98
CA VAL A 626 -4.31 -15.80 -7.94
C VAL A 626 -2.88 -15.47 -8.34
N PHE A 627 -1.88 -16.16 -7.80
CA PHE A 627 -0.48 -15.95 -8.18
C PHE A 627 -0.22 -16.27 -9.66
N THR A 628 -0.86 -17.30 -10.18
CA THR A 628 -0.81 -17.66 -11.59
C THR A 628 -1.40 -16.55 -12.47
N LEU A 629 -2.54 -15.96 -12.07
CA LEU A 629 -3.17 -14.85 -12.78
C LEU A 629 -2.28 -13.60 -12.81
N LEU A 630 -1.63 -13.26 -11.70
CA LEU A 630 -0.69 -12.13 -11.67
C LEU A 630 0.49 -12.33 -12.63
N LEU A 631 1.03 -13.56 -12.65
CA LEU A 631 2.18 -13.95 -13.44
C LEU A 631 1.89 -14.02 -14.94
N LEU A 632 0.80 -14.69 -15.32
CA LEU A 632 0.47 -14.94 -16.72
C LEU A 632 -0.15 -13.73 -17.42
N ASN A 633 -0.78 -12.82 -16.67
CA ASN A 633 -1.40 -11.61 -17.21
C ASN A 633 -0.52 -10.35 -17.12
N ASP A 634 0.78 -10.50 -16.87
CA ASP A 634 1.75 -9.39 -16.81
C ASP A 634 1.32 -8.27 -15.85
N CYS A 635 0.93 -8.61 -14.61
CA CYS A 635 0.46 -7.66 -13.59
C CYS A 635 1.62 -6.98 -12.81
N PHE A 636 2.80 -6.86 -13.40
CA PHE A 636 3.96 -6.18 -12.82
C PHE A 636 4.96 -5.74 -13.89
N TYR A 637 5.76 -4.75 -13.54
CA TYR A 637 6.80 -4.15 -14.37
C TYR A 637 8.18 -4.73 -14.06
N SER A 638 9.19 -4.25 -14.77
CA SER A 638 10.59 -4.73 -14.67
C SER A 638 11.20 -4.63 -13.27
N SER A 639 10.75 -3.68 -12.44
CA SER A 639 11.15 -3.48 -11.04
C SER A 639 10.32 -4.29 -10.04
N LEU A 640 9.41 -5.14 -10.52
CA LEU A 640 8.37 -5.80 -9.73
C LEU A 640 7.46 -4.81 -8.96
N MET A 641 7.39 -3.55 -9.39
CA MET A 641 6.20 -2.74 -9.15
C MET A 641 5.00 -3.43 -9.81
N MET A 642 3.86 -3.48 -9.14
CA MET A 642 2.66 -4.11 -9.67
C MET A 642 1.86 -3.17 -10.58
N SER A 643 1.00 -3.80 -11.38
CA SER A 643 0.00 -3.14 -12.19
C SER A 643 -1.38 -3.43 -11.61
N HIS A 644 -2.23 -2.40 -11.52
CA HIS A 644 -3.61 -2.53 -11.06
C HIS A 644 -4.44 -3.40 -12.01
N TYR A 645 -4.17 -3.35 -13.31
CA TYR A 645 -4.83 -4.16 -14.33
C TYR A 645 -3.84 -5.08 -15.05
N ASN A 646 -4.37 -6.00 -15.86
CA ASN A 646 -3.57 -6.87 -16.74
C ASN A 646 -2.70 -6.05 -17.71
N ASN A 647 -1.72 -6.72 -18.33
CA ASN A 647 -0.92 -6.17 -19.42
C ASN A 647 -0.18 -4.87 -19.06
N ARG A 648 0.18 -4.68 -17.79
CA ARG A 648 0.95 -3.52 -17.31
C ARG A 648 0.27 -2.17 -17.61
N GLU A 649 -1.06 -2.12 -17.53
CA GLU A 649 -1.83 -0.95 -17.92
C GLU A 649 -1.74 0.21 -16.91
N VAL A 650 -1.74 -0.06 -15.61
CA VAL A 650 -1.81 0.98 -14.58
C VAL A 650 -0.83 0.71 -13.44
N PHE A 651 0.21 1.53 -13.33
CA PHE A 651 1.20 1.48 -12.26
C PHE A 651 0.57 1.73 -10.89
N ASN A 652 0.63 0.74 -9.98
CA ASN A 652 0.00 0.83 -8.67
C ASN A 652 0.68 -0.04 -7.58
N VAL A 653 0.68 0.43 -6.33
CA VAL A 653 1.32 -0.27 -5.19
C VAL A 653 0.36 -1.10 -4.32
N ASP A 654 -0.94 -1.09 -4.56
CA ASP A 654 -1.93 -1.87 -3.79
C ASP A 654 -1.57 -3.36 -3.70
N GLY A 655 -1.24 -3.99 -4.82
CA GLY A 655 -0.79 -5.37 -4.89
C GLY A 655 0.54 -5.59 -4.16
N ASN A 656 1.48 -4.65 -4.28
CA ASN A 656 2.78 -4.74 -3.60
C ASN A 656 2.62 -4.77 -2.08
N GLY A 657 1.69 -3.97 -1.52
CA GLY A 657 1.42 -3.94 -0.08
C GLY A 657 0.65 -5.15 0.42
N ALA A 658 -0.26 -5.68 -0.39
CA ALA A 658 -1.14 -6.79 -0.01
C ALA A 658 -0.51 -8.17 -0.18
N LEU A 659 0.34 -8.39 -1.19
CA LEU A 659 0.93 -9.70 -1.46
C LEU A 659 1.76 -10.25 -0.28
N PRO A 660 2.60 -9.46 0.42
CA PRO A 660 3.27 -9.95 1.63
C PRO A 660 2.29 -10.33 2.74
N GLN A 661 1.16 -9.62 2.88
CA GLN A 661 0.13 -9.95 3.88
C GLN A 661 -0.52 -11.30 3.55
N VAL A 662 -0.86 -11.55 2.28
CA VAL A 662 -1.37 -12.86 1.81
C VAL A 662 -0.37 -13.97 2.11
N VAL A 663 0.93 -13.75 1.83
CA VAL A 663 2.00 -14.72 2.11
C VAL A 663 2.13 -14.99 3.60
N HIS A 664 2.04 -13.97 4.45
CA HIS A 664 2.06 -14.18 5.89
C HIS A 664 0.85 -15.00 6.33
N GLU A 665 -0.36 -14.59 6.00
CA GLU A 665 -1.59 -15.24 6.45
C GLU A 665 -1.77 -16.67 5.93
N MET A 666 -1.29 -16.99 4.71
CA MET A 666 -1.33 -18.37 4.22
C MET A 666 -0.38 -19.30 4.99
N LEU A 667 0.68 -18.76 5.61
CA LEU A 667 1.72 -19.49 6.33
C LEU A 667 1.47 -19.50 7.85
N ILE A 668 1.13 -18.36 8.44
CA ILE A 668 0.88 -18.17 9.86
C ILE A 668 -0.04 -16.97 10.10
N ASP A 669 -1.15 -17.21 10.79
CA ASP A 669 -2.12 -16.17 11.18
C ASP A 669 -2.49 -16.32 12.66
N TYR A 670 -2.86 -15.21 13.29
CA TYR A 670 -3.37 -15.20 14.65
C TYR A 670 -4.63 -14.33 14.75
N SER A 671 -5.75 -14.97 15.05
CA SER A 671 -7.03 -14.31 15.26
C SER A 671 -7.89 -15.14 16.22
N ASN A 672 -8.76 -14.48 16.98
CA ASN A 672 -9.71 -15.17 17.88
C ASN A 672 -9.05 -16.19 18.86
N GLN A 673 -7.88 -15.85 19.42
CA GLN A 673 -7.08 -16.74 20.28
C GLN A 673 -6.72 -18.08 19.59
N ARG A 674 -6.59 -18.08 18.27
CA ARG A 674 -6.22 -19.23 17.45
C ARG A 674 -5.01 -18.87 16.59
N LEU A 675 -3.95 -19.66 16.72
CA LEU A 675 -2.78 -19.63 15.86
C LEU A 675 -2.97 -20.64 14.72
N THR A 676 -3.19 -20.14 13.51
CA THR A 676 -3.32 -20.96 12.30
C THR A 676 -1.95 -21.14 11.66
N LEU A 677 -1.51 -22.38 11.43
CA LEU A 677 -0.24 -22.70 10.78
C LEU A 677 -0.48 -23.40 9.44
N LEU A 678 0.25 -22.95 8.41
CA LEU A 678 0.15 -23.42 7.03
C LEU A 678 -1.31 -23.45 6.56
N GLY A 679 -2.05 -22.37 6.86
CA GLY A 679 -3.50 -22.30 6.70
C GLY A 679 -3.97 -22.43 5.25
N ALA A 680 -3.19 -21.94 4.29
CA ALA A 680 -3.53 -21.95 2.88
C ALA A 680 -2.28 -22.10 1.99
N LEU A 681 -1.27 -22.87 2.42
CA LEU A 681 -0.02 -23.09 1.69
C LEU A 681 -0.25 -23.88 0.38
N PRO A 682 0.04 -23.30 -0.80
CA PRO A 682 0.04 -24.05 -2.06
C PRO A 682 1.07 -25.19 -2.09
N HIS A 683 0.70 -26.33 -2.67
CA HIS A 683 1.59 -27.50 -2.78
C HIS A 683 2.84 -27.24 -3.63
N ILE A 684 2.80 -26.25 -4.53
CA ILE A 684 3.94 -25.80 -5.33
C ILE A 684 5.08 -25.16 -4.52
N PHE A 685 4.87 -24.89 -3.22
CA PHE A 685 5.90 -24.43 -2.28
C PHE A 685 6.18 -25.51 -1.22
N PRO A 686 6.84 -26.63 -1.58
CA PRO A 686 6.98 -27.79 -0.70
C PRO A 686 7.94 -27.58 0.47
N LYS A 687 8.74 -26.52 0.44
CA LYS A 687 9.67 -26.16 1.51
C LYS A 687 9.86 -24.65 1.58
N GLY A 688 10.14 -24.16 2.77
CA GLY A 688 10.54 -22.77 2.98
C GLY A 688 10.80 -22.44 4.44
N ASN A 689 11.25 -21.20 4.65
CA ASN A 689 11.53 -20.62 5.97
C ASN A 689 11.06 -19.16 5.98
N LEU A 690 10.31 -18.78 7.01
CA LEU A 690 9.82 -17.44 7.27
C LEU A 690 10.28 -16.99 8.66
N GLN A 691 10.87 -15.81 8.78
CA GLN A 691 11.37 -15.30 10.06
C GLN A 691 10.99 -13.83 10.24
N GLY A 692 10.76 -13.42 11.49
CA GLY A 692 10.62 -12.04 11.93
C GLY A 692 9.22 -11.41 11.78
N VAL A 693 8.25 -12.16 11.24
CA VAL A 693 6.86 -11.71 11.12
C VAL A 693 6.28 -11.37 12.49
N GLN A 694 5.57 -10.25 12.57
CA GLN A 694 4.77 -9.93 13.75
C GLN A 694 3.32 -10.38 13.52
N LEU A 695 2.69 -10.84 14.59
CA LEU A 695 1.27 -11.13 14.65
C LEU A 695 0.63 -10.17 15.65
N VAL A 696 -0.70 -10.06 15.57
CA VAL A 696 -1.49 -9.22 16.48
C VAL A 696 -1.20 -9.61 17.95
N ASP A 697 -1.49 -8.70 18.88
CA ASP A 697 -1.32 -8.91 20.32
C ASP A 697 0.14 -9.17 20.73
N GLN A 698 1.10 -8.66 19.95
CA GLN A 698 2.55 -8.65 20.22
C GLN A 698 3.20 -10.05 20.27
N LEU A 699 2.80 -10.92 19.34
CA LEU A 699 3.42 -12.23 19.13
C LEU A 699 4.39 -12.17 17.93
N GLU A 700 5.63 -12.56 18.15
CA GLU A 700 6.69 -12.55 17.14
C GLU A 700 6.99 -13.96 16.65
N VAL A 701 7.07 -14.14 15.34
CA VAL A 701 7.48 -15.38 14.68
C VAL A 701 8.99 -15.34 14.47
N GLU A 702 9.75 -15.93 15.39
CA GLU A 702 11.21 -16.02 15.26
C GLU A 702 11.59 -16.98 14.11
N GLU A 703 10.81 -18.04 13.91
CA GLU A 703 11.02 -19.02 12.84
C GLU A 703 9.70 -19.74 12.50
N LEU A 704 9.44 -19.92 11.22
CA LEU A 704 8.50 -20.90 10.69
C LEU A 704 9.17 -21.58 9.49
N SER A 705 9.59 -22.84 9.68
CA SER A 705 10.27 -23.65 8.68
C SER A 705 9.42 -24.87 8.34
N TRP A 706 9.16 -25.11 7.05
CA TRP A 706 8.39 -26.27 6.60
C TRP A 706 9.13 -27.07 5.52
N ASN A 707 8.89 -28.37 5.52
CA ASN A 707 9.35 -29.31 4.50
C ASN A 707 8.29 -30.42 4.36
N LEU A 708 7.42 -30.30 3.36
CA LEU A 708 6.32 -31.23 3.10
C LEU A 708 6.83 -32.64 2.73
N PRO A 709 7.85 -32.82 1.87
CA PRO A 709 8.44 -34.13 1.60
C PRO A 709 8.92 -34.87 2.85
N GLU A 710 9.62 -34.15 3.75
CA GLU A 710 10.09 -34.71 5.03
C GLU A 710 9.01 -34.71 6.12
N LYS A 711 7.82 -34.18 5.80
CA LYS A 711 6.69 -34.03 6.72
C LYS A 711 7.06 -33.28 7.99
N GLN A 712 7.84 -32.22 7.89
CA GLN A 712 8.35 -31.48 9.04
C GLN A 712 7.85 -30.04 9.04
N LEU A 713 7.44 -29.56 10.21
CA LEU A 713 7.17 -28.15 10.48
C LEU A 713 7.82 -27.77 11.81
N VAL A 714 8.57 -26.67 11.81
CA VAL A 714 9.20 -26.07 12.98
C VAL A 714 8.65 -24.66 13.13
N VAL A 715 8.18 -24.32 14.34
CA VAL A 715 7.68 -22.98 14.66
C VAL A 715 8.37 -22.51 15.94
N ARG A 716 8.97 -21.32 15.90
CA ARG A 716 9.49 -20.59 17.06
C ARG A 716 8.75 -19.28 17.19
N LEU A 717 8.17 -19.05 18.35
CA LEU A 717 7.43 -17.84 18.68
C LEU A 717 8.00 -17.19 19.92
N LYS A 718 7.86 -15.88 20.01
CA LYS A 718 8.14 -15.09 21.21
C LYS A 718 6.96 -14.18 21.52
N ALA A 719 6.37 -14.34 22.70
CA ALA A 719 5.26 -13.50 23.14
C ALA A 719 5.77 -12.31 23.97
N LYS A 720 5.45 -11.07 23.59
CA LYS A 720 5.86 -9.88 24.39
C LYS A 720 4.93 -9.59 25.57
N GLN A 721 3.77 -10.23 25.58
CA GLN A 721 2.78 -10.25 26.67
C GLN A 721 2.26 -11.66 26.89
N ALA A 722 1.57 -11.90 28.00
CA ALA A 722 0.97 -13.21 28.27
C ALA A 722 -0.13 -13.51 27.24
N GLN A 723 -0.17 -14.73 26.74
CA GLN A 723 -1.12 -15.15 25.71
C GLN A 723 -1.61 -16.58 25.94
N HIS A 724 -2.88 -16.77 25.60
CA HIS A 724 -3.56 -18.06 25.65
C HIS A 724 -4.18 -18.29 24.29
N PHE A 725 -3.82 -19.39 23.62
CA PHE A 725 -4.34 -19.70 22.30
C PHE A 725 -4.38 -21.18 21.98
N SER A 726 -5.19 -21.56 20.99
CA SER A 726 -5.15 -22.88 20.37
C SER A 726 -4.30 -22.88 19.11
N VAL A 727 -3.67 -24.01 18.78
CA VAL A 727 -2.96 -24.20 17.51
C VAL A 727 -3.86 -24.95 16.52
N HIS A 728 -3.94 -24.44 15.29
CA HIS A 728 -4.81 -24.96 14.23
C HIS A 728 -4.01 -25.21 12.94
N LEU A 729 -4.10 -26.43 12.39
CA LEU A 729 -3.48 -26.83 11.11
C LEU A 729 -4.56 -27.36 10.16
N PRO A 730 -5.29 -26.47 9.44
CA PRO A 730 -6.48 -26.86 8.69
C PRO A 730 -6.16 -27.80 7.53
N LEU A 731 -4.98 -27.66 6.91
CA LEU A 731 -4.51 -28.51 5.80
C LEU A 731 -3.90 -29.83 6.28
N PHE A 732 -3.48 -29.92 7.54
CA PHE A 732 -2.78 -31.08 8.10
C PHE A 732 -3.47 -31.56 9.39
N LYS A 733 -4.74 -31.97 9.26
CA LYS A 733 -5.60 -32.31 10.41
C LYS A 733 -5.08 -33.48 11.25
N LYS A 734 -4.19 -34.31 10.68
CA LYS A 734 -3.54 -35.43 11.39
C LYS A 734 -2.13 -35.10 11.86
N ALA A 735 -1.66 -33.85 11.73
CA ALA A 735 -0.35 -33.45 12.19
C ALA A 735 -0.15 -33.79 13.67
N ARG A 736 1.01 -34.39 13.98
CA ARG A 736 1.37 -34.82 15.33
C ARG A 736 2.46 -33.92 15.89
N LEU A 737 2.22 -33.33 17.05
CA LEU A 737 3.24 -32.59 17.78
C LEU A 737 4.28 -33.58 18.33
N GLU A 738 5.53 -33.46 17.88
CA GLU A 738 6.65 -34.30 18.33
C GLU A 738 7.42 -33.65 19.47
N ILE A 739 7.67 -32.35 19.38
CA ILE A 739 8.43 -31.59 20.39
C ILE A 739 7.67 -30.31 20.71
N SER A 740 7.57 -30.01 21.99
CA SER A 740 7.16 -28.70 22.49
C SER A 740 8.07 -28.27 23.64
N SER A 741 8.48 -27.01 23.66
CA SER A 741 9.18 -26.43 24.82
C SER A 741 8.24 -26.15 26.00
N LYS A 742 6.92 -26.30 25.81
CA LYS A 742 5.87 -26.04 26.81
C LYS A 742 4.85 -27.17 26.86
N GLU A 743 4.20 -27.35 28.00
CA GLU A 743 3.08 -28.28 28.10
C GLU A 743 1.90 -27.75 27.26
N ILE A 744 1.34 -28.61 26.41
CA ILE A 744 0.17 -28.30 25.59
C ILE A 744 -0.97 -29.20 26.04
N THR A 745 -2.02 -28.62 26.62
CA THR A 745 -3.18 -29.36 27.12
C THR A 745 -4.37 -29.09 26.19
N ASN A 746 -4.94 -30.13 25.57
CA ASN A 746 -6.09 -30.01 24.64
C ASN A 746 -5.85 -28.99 23.51
N SER A 747 -4.66 -29.02 22.91
CA SER A 747 -4.23 -28.07 21.85
C SER A 747 -4.15 -26.61 22.29
N LYS A 748 -4.26 -26.31 23.59
CA LYS A 748 -4.11 -24.96 24.14
C LYS A 748 -2.68 -24.75 24.63
N VAL A 749 -2.15 -23.58 24.28
CA VAL A 749 -0.84 -23.07 24.68
C VAL A 749 -1.06 -21.90 25.62
N ILE A 750 -0.30 -21.87 26.71
CA ILE A 750 -0.15 -20.72 27.60
C ILE A 750 1.29 -20.26 27.47
N LEU A 751 1.47 -19.00 27.08
CA LEU A 751 2.76 -18.35 26.91
C LEU A 751 2.81 -17.15 27.84
N GLU A 752 3.75 -17.13 28.79
CA GLU A 752 3.91 -15.96 29.66
C GLU A 752 4.68 -14.85 28.95
N LYS A 753 4.66 -13.66 29.55
CA LYS A 753 5.35 -12.49 29.02
C LYS A 753 6.85 -12.76 28.82
N GLN A 754 7.35 -12.45 27.62
CA GLN A 754 8.73 -12.65 27.15
C GLN A 754 9.15 -14.12 27.01
N GLU A 755 8.23 -15.07 27.06
CA GLU A 755 8.54 -16.47 26.84
C GLU A 755 8.65 -16.82 25.36
N GLN A 756 9.48 -17.84 25.09
CA GLN A 756 9.62 -18.46 23.78
C GLN A 756 8.90 -19.82 23.75
N LEU A 757 8.31 -20.13 22.60
CA LEU A 757 7.70 -21.42 22.30
C LEU A 757 8.40 -22.04 21.09
N LEU A 758 8.81 -23.30 21.21
CA LEU A 758 9.22 -24.14 20.09
C LEU A 758 8.16 -25.22 19.91
N LEU A 759 7.63 -25.35 18.70
CA LEU A 759 6.77 -26.46 18.27
C LEU A 759 7.43 -27.17 17.09
N ILE A 760 7.49 -28.50 17.14
CA ILE A 760 7.89 -29.33 16.00
C ILE A 760 6.78 -30.32 15.73
N TYR A 761 6.24 -30.28 14.51
CA TYR A 761 5.19 -31.17 14.05
C TYR A 761 5.69 -32.12 12.98
N LYS A 762 5.20 -33.36 13.05
CA LYS A 762 5.15 -34.27 11.91
C LYS A 762 3.86 -34.00 11.13
N LEU A 763 3.99 -33.54 9.89
CA LEU A 763 2.85 -33.25 9.01
C LEU A 763 2.26 -34.56 8.45
N GLU A 764 0.98 -34.78 8.69
CA GLU A 764 0.23 -35.93 8.14
C GLU A 764 -1.10 -35.41 7.59
N GLU A 765 -1.45 -35.85 6.38
CA GLU A 765 -2.72 -35.55 5.70
C GLU A 765 -3.87 -36.40 6.25
#